data_AF-A0A7J2S608-F1
#
_entry.id   AF-A0A7J2S608-F1
#
_cell.length_a   1.000
_cell.length_b   1.000
_cell.length_c   1.000
_cell.angle_alpha   90.00
_cell.angle_beta   90.00
_cell.angle_gamma   90.00
#
_symmetry.space_group_name_H-M   'P 1'
#
loop_
_entity.id
_entity.type
_entity.pdbx_description
1 polymer ?
#
loop_
_entity_poly.entity_id
_entity_poly.type
_entity_poly.pdbx_seq_one_letter_code
_entity_poly.pdbx_strand_id
1 'polypeptide(L)'
;MNAKDHIEDIKNRYLNSDKEFVLPSLNRSIDRIEKAFPRYGSFLMEFIQNADDVGSSSLLIEIEDKLVNIFNDGRVFSGDDVNSICRVGMSSKTPKDYIGYLGVGFKSVFLISNSPEIYSGEYRFKFDRNYWLGQGFKSEEVPWQVIPLWIETPVSLPSPYKTLFRIPVIDENIIRRLQQETTSEYISNRMLLFLRNLKSIEIKDNIDGVIRSIKKFLYKQTDDYEIYLIQEHINGDLKSQEYWLVFRSVCDVPPEVKEDKTTKDWERDQVDKREVVVAFRLDEKENLIIEEKGTAHIGVFSFLPLKEVPSGLNFLIQADFLTTPGRSELARECLWNEWLAKEIYNLIIKKCIPTFIKNEKWRLDFVKILYSPWGGHPLFENNIKAPLREYLEKEACLIASDNSIIKAEEAIIISSEIKGLINDSDLQQLYPDKKPLHPECKVPWDIERTIKKGPSYNASSGVNDEMKRLLEFKAKQKDLEFFRRFYLELSKYAESTLRSSAFKYQDIILTNTWDLISPNAIYVKPPTLSIPNEIKDAFKIVHEDLSSDQTIANTLKLLGVRELTQEHIQNILRTKEIPNIGKDWNLLSDNQKIEKIKLCYDLWKKGQIDVRDLGFLTLKTKSGKWLKPEEIILSQEYYPDHQIEELIRKGLLDLPVELLSDVFVQDIGDEEILEWRRFFKELGGR
;
A
#
# COMPACT_ATOMS: atom_id res chain seq x y z
N MET A 1 28.28 -32.92 -50.21
CA MET A 1 29.36 -31.96 -49.91
C MET A 1 29.66 -32.10 -48.43
N ASN A 2 30.90 -32.41 -48.04
CA ASN A 2 31.25 -32.51 -46.62
C ASN A 2 31.35 -31.10 -45.99
N ALA A 3 31.46 -31.00 -44.66
CA ALA A 3 31.51 -29.70 -43.98
C ALA A 3 32.65 -28.79 -44.45
N LYS A 4 33.83 -29.36 -44.76
CA LYS A 4 34.99 -28.61 -45.27
C LYS A 4 34.74 -28.07 -46.68
N ASP A 5 34.27 -28.93 -47.58
CA ASP A 5 33.93 -28.55 -48.95
C ASP A 5 32.88 -27.44 -48.96
N HIS A 6 31.91 -27.49 -48.03
CA HIS A 6 30.87 -26.46 -47.92
C HIS A 6 31.44 -25.11 -47.48
N ILE A 7 32.35 -25.09 -46.51
CA ILE A 7 33.03 -23.85 -46.07
C ILE A 7 33.89 -23.27 -47.20
N GLU A 8 34.65 -24.10 -47.91
CA GLU A 8 35.44 -23.64 -49.06
C GLU A 8 34.55 -23.17 -50.22
N ASP A 9 33.40 -23.80 -50.45
CA ASP A 9 32.43 -23.33 -51.45
C ASP A 9 31.89 -21.94 -51.11
N ILE A 10 31.47 -21.69 -49.87
CA ILE A 10 31.02 -20.35 -49.42
C ILE A 10 32.13 -19.32 -49.63
N LYS A 11 33.37 -19.63 -49.23
CA LYS A 11 34.53 -18.76 -49.43
C LYS A 11 34.73 -18.42 -50.91
N ASN A 12 34.70 -19.43 -51.77
CA ASN A 12 34.91 -19.24 -53.21
C ASN A 12 33.78 -18.43 -53.85
N ARG A 13 32.52 -18.58 -53.42
CA ARG A 13 31.41 -17.74 -53.90
C ARG A 13 31.64 -16.27 -53.63
N TYR A 14 32.14 -15.90 -52.44
CA TYR A 14 32.50 -14.53 -52.13
C TYR A 14 33.70 -14.04 -52.96
N LEU A 15 34.76 -14.84 -53.10
CA LEU A 15 35.95 -14.44 -53.85
C LEU A 15 35.73 -14.29 -55.35
N ASN A 16 34.76 -15.03 -55.90
CA ASN A 16 34.34 -14.94 -57.31
C ASN A 16 33.33 -13.82 -57.57
N SER A 17 32.88 -13.11 -56.52
CA SER A 17 32.03 -11.93 -56.69
C SER A 17 32.83 -10.69 -57.12
N ASP A 18 32.15 -9.67 -57.60
CA ASP A 18 32.77 -8.43 -58.08
C ASP A 18 33.59 -7.75 -56.96
N LYS A 19 34.91 -7.73 -57.16
CA LYS A 19 35.89 -7.21 -56.20
C LYS A 19 35.97 -5.67 -56.20
N GLU A 20 35.49 -5.01 -57.24
CA GLU A 20 35.53 -3.54 -57.36
C GLU A 20 34.27 -2.88 -56.79
N PHE A 21 33.12 -3.55 -56.89
CA PHE A 21 31.84 -2.97 -56.47
C PHE A 21 31.15 -3.74 -55.33
N VAL A 22 30.99 -5.06 -55.45
CA VAL A 22 30.16 -5.87 -54.53
C VAL A 22 30.85 -6.08 -53.19
N LEU A 23 32.09 -6.57 -53.17
CA LEU A 23 32.82 -6.82 -51.92
C LEU A 23 33.05 -5.55 -51.09
N PRO A 24 33.50 -4.42 -51.66
CA PRO A 24 33.67 -3.18 -50.89
C PRO A 24 32.35 -2.59 -50.39
N SER A 25 31.26 -2.74 -51.15
CA SER A 25 29.93 -2.27 -50.71
C SER A 25 29.36 -3.15 -49.59
N LEU A 26 29.56 -4.47 -49.65
CA LEU A 26 29.18 -5.38 -48.59
C LEU A 26 29.95 -5.09 -47.30
N ASN A 27 31.27 -4.89 -47.41
CA ASN A 27 32.12 -4.57 -46.28
C ASN A 27 31.72 -3.24 -45.61
N ARG A 28 31.42 -2.20 -46.40
CA ARG A 28 30.89 -0.93 -45.88
C ARG A 28 29.54 -1.07 -45.19
N SER A 29 28.66 -1.95 -45.68
CA SER A 29 27.38 -2.23 -45.03
C SER A 29 27.56 -2.94 -43.69
N ILE A 30 28.48 -3.92 -43.61
CA ILE A 30 28.82 -4.61 -42.35
C ILE A 30 29.40 -3.61 -41.34
N ASP A 31 30.37 -2.79 -41.74
CA ASP A 31 30.98 -1.76 -40.86
C ASP A 31 29.93 -0.77 -40.31
N ARG A 32 28.93 -0.39 -41.11
CA ARG A 32 27.82 0.46 -40.64
C ARG A 32 26.90 -0.25 -39.65
N ILE A 33 26.62 -1.54 -39.87
CA ILE A 33 25.82 -2.37 -38.95
C ILE A 33 26.57 -2.54 -37.63
N GLU A 34 27.87 -2.81 -37.68
CA GLU A 34 28.74 -2.90 -36.49
C GLU A 34 28.70 -1.60 -35.68
N LYS A 35 28.83 -0.45 -36.33
CA LYS A 35 28.75 0.88 -35.69
C LYS A 35 27.37 1.25 -35.15
N ALA A 36 26.31 0.57 -35.61
CA ALA A 36 24.96 0.78 -35.11
C ALA A 36 24.69 0.04 -33.78
N PHE A 37 25.56 -0.89 -33.37
CA PHE A 37 25.44 -1.58 -32.08
C PHE A 37 25.89 -0.67 -30.94
N PRO A 38 24.99 -0.31 -30.00
CA PRO A 38 25.28 0.71 -29.00
C PRO A 38 26.31 0.31 -27.92
N ARG A 39 26.60 -0.98 -27.69
CA ARG A 39 27.44 -1.45 -26.57
C ARG A 39 28.12 -2.80 -26.80
N TYR A 40 29.30 -2.96 -26.19
CA TYR A 40 30.10 -4.20 -26.18
C TYR A 40 29.38 -5.36 -25.47
N GLY A 41 28.70 -5.19 -24.32
CA GLY A 41 28.05 -6.30 -23.59
C GLY A 41 26.75 -6.89 -24.08
N SER A 42 26.24 -6.34 -25.14
CA SER A 42 25.06 -6.87 -25.81
C SER A 42 25.30 -8.30 -26.30
N PHE A 43 26.55 -8.67 -26.61
CA PHE A 43 26.83 -9.94 -27.28
C PHE A 43 26.64 -11.16 -26.38
N LEU A 44 27.00 -11.14 -25.10
CA LEU A 44 26.84 -12.32 -24.23
C LEU A 44 25.37 -12.73 -24.13
N MET A 45 24.47 -11.74 -24.09
CA MET A 45 23.03 -11.95 -24.15
C MET A 45 22.62 -12.66 -25.44
N GLU A 46 23.17 -12.26 -26.59
CA GLU A 46 22.92 -12.91 -27.88
C GLU A 46 23.30 -14.38 -27.86
N PHE A 47 24.41 -14.74 -27.22
CA PHE A 47 24.80 -16.14 -27.12
C PHE A 47 23.89 -16.94 -26.18
N ILE A 48 23.45 -16.35 -25.07
CA ILE A 48 22.45 -16.96 -24.19
C ILE A 48 21.16 -17.23 -24.96
N GLN A 49 20.66 -16.24 -25.71
CA GLN A 49 19.45 -16.36 -26.53
C GLN A 49 19.61 -17.38 -27.65
N ASN A 50 20.71 -17.32 -28.41
CA ASN A 50 20.97 -18.26 -29.49
C ASN A 50 21.08 -19.70 -28.96
N ALA A 51 21.63 -19.91 -27.76
CA ALA A 51 21.66 -21.22 -27.13
C ALA A 51 20.25 -21.71 -26.77
N ASP A 52 19.41 -20.85 -26.19
CA ASP A 52 18.01 -21.18 -25.88
C ASP A 52 17.24 -21.59 -27.15
N ASP A 53 17.40 -20.84 -28.25
CA ASP A 53 16.74 -21.10 -29.53
C ASP A 53 17.06 -22.46 -30.13
N VAL A 54 18.32 -22.90 -30.03
CA VAL A 54 18.76 -24.19 -30.55
C VAL A 54 18.49 -25.34 -29.57
N GLY A 55 17.69 -25.10 -28.53
CA GLY A 55 17.27 -26.11 -27.56
C GLY A 55 18.35 -26.47 -26.54
N SER A 56 19.29 -25.57 -26.24
CA SER A 56 20.28 -25.80 -25.20
C SER A 56 19.63 -25.82 -23.82
N SER A 57 20.01 -26.79 -23.00
CA SER A 57 19.65 -26.86 -21.58
C SER A 57 20.69 -26.18 -20.67
N SER A 58 21.96 -26.13 -21.11
CA SER A 58 23.07 -25.62 -20.30
C SER A 58 24.03 -24.77 -21.14
N LEU A 59 24.34 -23.58 -20.64
CA LEU A 59 25.34 -22.68 -21.21
C LEU A 59 26.52 -22.53 -20.24
N LEU A 60 27.75 -22.54 -20.75
CA LEU A 60 28.95 -22.22 -19.99
C LEU A 60 29.71 -21.08 -20.69
N ILE A 61 30.04 -20.04 -19.93
CA ILE A 61 30.85 -18.90 -20.36
C ILE A 61 32.14 -18.93 -19.54
N GLU A 62 33.30 -19.05 -20.19
CA GLU A 62 34.61 -18.98 -19.55
C GLU A 62 35.33 -17.72 -20.02
N ILE A 63 35.73 -16.87 -19.08
CA ILE A 63 36.49 -15.64 -19.31
C ILE A 63 37.94 -15.90 -18.89
N GLU A 64 38.85 -15.67 -19.81
CA GLU A 64 40.30 -15.74 -19.64
C GLU A 64 40.94 -14.42 -20.11
N ASP A 65 42.23 -14.22 -19.85
CA ASP A 65 42.95 -12.95 -20.06
C ASP A 65 42.76 -12.32 -21.46
N LYS A 66 42.71 -13.12 -22.53
CA LYS A 66 42.51 -12.65 -23.92
C LYS A 66 41.53 -13.51 -24.71
N LEU A 67 40.73 -14.32 -24.01
CA LEU A 67 39.88 -15.31 -24.63
C LEU A 67 38.56 -15.42 -23.88
N VAL A 68 37.48 -15.54 -24.65
CA VAL A 68 36.16 -15.91 -24.13
C VAL A 68 35.72 -17.18 -24.83
N ASN A 69 35.40 -18.20 -24.05
CA ASN A 69 34.81 -19.44 -24.56
C ASN A 69 33.34 -19.51 -24.16
N ILE A 70 32.47 -19.79 -25.13
CA ILE A 70 31.04 -19.98 -24.87
C ILE A 70 30.62 -21.35 -25.39
N PHE A 71 30.16 -22.20 -24.48
CA PHE A 71 29.75 -23.56 -24.76
C PHE A 71 28.22 -23.70 -24.61
N ASN A 72 27.60 -24.45 -25.53
CA ASN A 72 26.20 -24.87 -25.40
C ASN A 72 26.00 -26.32 -25.84
N ASP A 73 25.00 -26.97 -25.24
CA ASP A 73 24.65 -28.39 -25.43
C ASP A 73 23.49 -28.62 -26.42
N GLY A 74 23.00 -27.54 -27.05
CA GLY A 74 21.90 -27.55 -28.00
C GLY A 74 22.22 -28.22 -29.34
N ARG A 75 21.36 -28.01 -30.33
CA ARG A 75 21.53 -28.56 -31.69
C ARG A 75 22.84 -28.05 -32.31
N VAL A 76 23.59 -28.95 -32.95
CA VAL A 76 24.78 -28.60 -33.74
C VAL A 76 24.42 -27.81 -34.99
N PHE A 77 25.38 -27.05 -35.53
CA PHE A 77 25.19 -26.28 -36.76
C PHE A 77 24.84 -27.18 -37.95
N SER A 78 23.80 -26.79 -38.67
CA SER A 78 23.43 -27.32 -39.97
C SER A 78 24.10 -26.51 -41.09
N GLY A 79 24.03 -27.02 -42.33
CA GLY A 79 24.47 -26.23 -43.49
C GLY A 79 23.72 -24.90 -43.63
N ASP A 80 22.43 -24.86 -43.30
CA ASP A 80 21.64 -23.62 -43.36
C ASP A 80 22.05 -22.60 -42.30
N ASP A 81 22.42 -23.06 -41.10
CA ASP A 81 22.96 -22.18 -40.05
C ASP A 81 24.30 -21.56 -40.51
N VAL A 82 25.17 -22.37 -41.13
CA VAL A 82 26.45 -21.91 -41.68
C VAL A 82 26.25 -20.93 -42.84
N ASN A 83 25.30 -21.19 -43.74
CA ASN A 83 24.97 -20.25 -44.80
C ASN A 83 24.43 -18.93 -44.22
N SER A 84 23.60 -19.00 -43.19
CA SER A 84 22.96 -17.82 -42.58
C SER A 84 23.96 -16.96 -41.83
N ILE A 85 24.85 -17.57 -41.03
CA ILE A 85 25.89 -16.83 -40.32
C ILE A 85 26.91 -16.22 -41.28
N CYS A 86 27.05 -16.75 -42.49
CA CYS A 86 27.92 -16.21 -43.55
C CYS A 86 27.21 -15.21 -44.47
N ARG A 87 25.97 -14.77 -44.21
CA ARG A 87 25.29 -13.72 -44.99
C ARG A 87 25.24 -12.39 -44.23
N VAL A 88 24.98 -11.29 -44.95
CA VAL A 88 24.75 -9.95 -44.37
C VAL A 88 23.26 -9.65 -44.38
N GLY A 89 22.69 -9.36 -43.20
CA GLY A 89 21.31 -8.87 -43.09
C GLY A 89 20.21 -9.87 -43.47
N MET A 90 20.53 -11.16 -43.55
CA MET A 90 19.56 -12.23 -43.81
C MET A 90 19.79 -13.38 -42.83
N SER A 91 18.79 -13.70 -42.02
CA SER A 91 18.74 -14.91 -41.20
C SER A 91 17.94 -16.01 -41.89
N SER A 92 18.20 -17.27 -41.55
CA SER A 92 17.29 -18.38 -41.85
C SER A 92 16.02 -18.36 -40.99
N LYS A 93 16.00 -17.56 -39.92
CA LYS A 93 14.86 -17.41 -39.01
C LYS A 93 13.81 -16.50 -39.65
N THR A 94 12.55 -16.92 -39.58
CA THR A 94 11.41 -16.15 -40.09
C THR A 94 10.91 -15.18 -39.02
N PRO A 95 10.13 -14.12 -39.36
CA PRO A 95 9.50 -13.27 -38.36
C PRO A 95 8.53 -14.01 -37.43
N LYS A 96 8.12 -15.24 -37.79
CA LYS A 96 7.32 -16.12 -36.93
C LYS A 96 8.14 -16.68 -35.77
N ASP A 97 9.43 -16.89 -35.98
CA ASP A 97 10.39 -17.28 -34.96
C ASP A 97 10.64 -16.11 -34.01
N TYR A 98 10.76 -16.39 -32.72
CA TYR A 98 10.78 -15.35 -31.68
C TYR A 98 12.05 -14.47 -31.74
N ILE A 99 13.13 -14.91 -32.41
CA ILE A 99 14.47 -14.27 -32.40
C ILE A 99 15.09 -14.18 -33.81
N GLY A 100 15.87 -13.12 -34.04
CA GLY A 100 17.04 -13.15 -34.93
C GLY A 100 16.82 -13.21 -36.43
N TYR A 101 15.62 -12.88 -36.92
CA TYR A 101 15.34 -12.78 -38.36
C TYR A 101 16.23 -11.75 -39.08
N LEU A 102 16.66 -10.69 -38.39
CA LEU A 102 17.54 -9.65 -38.96
C LEU A 102 18.97 -10.16 -39.26
N GLY A 103 19.38 -11.31 -38.71
CA GLY A 103 20.67 -11.93 -39.04
C GLY A 103 21.92 -11.18 -38.55
N VAL A 104 21.77 -10.22 -37.63
CA VAL A 104 22.86 -9.35 -37.15
C VAL A 104 23.41 -9.73 -35.76
N GLY A 105 22.76 -10.62 -35.02
CA GLY A 105 23.09 -10.97 -33.63
C GLY A 105 24.52 -11.41 -33.39
N PHE A 106 24.91 -12.49 -34.06
CA PHE A 106 26.26 -13.03 -33.98
C PHE A 106 27.32 -12.00 -34.41
N LYS A 107 26.98 -11.10 -35.35
CA LYS A 107 27.92 -10.10 -35.88
C LYS A 107 28.44 -9.13 -34.83
N SER A 108 27.73 -8.97 -33.71
CA SER A 108 28.22 -8.20 -32.55
C SER A 108 29.56 -8.72 -31.99
N VAL A 109 29.91 -10.00 -32.21
CA VAL A 109 31.22 -10.57 -31.80
C VAL A 109 32.40 -9.86 -32.47
N PHE A 110 32.21 -9.28 -33.66
CA PHE A 110 33.29 -8.61 -34.40
C PHE A 110 33.69 -7.26 -33.78
N LEU A 111 32.88 -6.72 -32.87
CA LEU A 111 33.25 -5.56 -32.06
C LEU A 111 34.36 -5.88 -31.06
N ILE A 112 34.49 -7.15 -30.68
CA ILE A 112 35.42 -7.60 -29.64
C ILE A 112 36.48 -8.57 -30.13
N SER A 113 36.32 -9.15 -31.32
CA SER A 113 37.23 -10.15 -31.88
C SER A 113 37.46 -9.94 -33.37
N ASN A 114 38.73 -9.99 -33.78
CA ASN A 114 39.13 -10.04 -35.20
C ASN A 114 39.24 -11.48 -35.74
N SER A 115 39.07 -12.48 -34.88
CA SER A 115 39.35 -13.88 -35.22
C SER A 115 38.44 -14.90 -34.51
N PRO A 116 37.11 -14.73 -34.44
CA PRO A 116 36.24 -15.67 -33.74
C PRO A 116 36.19 -17.03 -34.45
N GLU A 117 36.20 -18.09 -33.66
CA GLU A 117 36.21 -19.49 -34.09
C GLU A 117 34.92 -20.19 -33.64
N ILE A 118 34.42 -21.08 -34.48
CA ILE A 118 33.20 -21.86 -34.25
C ILE A 118 33.51 -23.33 -34.43
N TYR A 119 33.18 -24.13 -33.41
CA TYR A 119 33.26 -25.58 -33.43
C TYR A 119 31.88 -26.15 -33.11
N SER A 120 31.25 -26.87 -34.03
CA SER A 120 29.92 -27.43 -33.82
C SER A 120 29.68 -28.66 -34.70
N GLY A 121 29.60 -29.84 -34.07
CA GLY A 121 29.48 -31.11 -34.80
C GLY A 121 30.63 -31.31 -35.79
N GLU A 122 30.31 -31.47 -37.08
CA GLU A 122 31.31 -31.62 -38.14
C GLU A 122 31.92 -30.29 -38.60
N TYR A 123 31.30 -29.15 -38.29
CA TYR A 123 31.79 -27.83 -38.70
C TYR A 123 32.85 -27.29 -37.75
N ARG A 124 33.96 -26.84 -38.33
CA ARG A 124 35.01 -26.09 -37.64
C ARG A 124 35.57 -25.00 -38.54
N PHE A 125 35.25 -23.75 -38.25
CA PHE A 125 35.63 -22.63 -39.09
C PHE A 125 35.82 -21.36 -38.26
N LYS A 126 36.54 -20.39 -38.81
CA LYS A 126 36.74 -19.07 -38.23
C LYS A 126 36.51 -17.97 -39.23
N PHE A 127 36.26 -16.77 -38.73
CA PHE A 127 36.40 -15.53 -39.49
C PHE A 127 37.70 -14.88 -39.02
N ASP A 128 38.57 -14.45 -39.92
CA ASP A 128 39.91 -13.96 -39.53
C ASP A 128 40.31 -12.77 -40.39
N ARG A 129 40.33 -11.58 -39.78
CA ARG A 129 40.73 -10.34 -40.46
C ARG A 129 42.19 -10.39 -40.92
N ASN A 130 43.08 -10.91 -40.08
CA ASN A 130 44.52 -10.91 -40.32
C ASN A 130 44.92 -11.88 -41.42
N TYR A 131 44.17 -12.98 -41.59
CA TYR A 131 44.33 -13.88 -42.72
C TYR A 131 44.25 -13.11 -44.05
N TRP A 132 43.21 -12.30 -44.24
CA TRP A 132 42.98 -11.55 -45.48
C TRP A 132 43.99 -10.43 -45.70
N LEU A 133 44.40 -9.73 -44.65
CA LEU A 133 45.49 -8.75 -44.73
C LEU A 133 46.80 -9.41 -45.18
N GLY A 134 47.09 -10.62 -44.68
CA GLY A 134 48.25 -11.42 -45.10
C GLY A 134 48.17 -11.91 -46.55
N GLN A 135 46.97 -12.03 -47.12
CA GLN A 135 46.75 -12.34 -48.55
C GLN A 135 46.88 -11.11 -49.46
N GLY A 136 47.20 -9.93 -48.91
CA GLY A 136 47.41 -8.70 -49.69
C GLY A 136 46.14 -7.87 -49.93
N PHE A 137 45.01 -8.24 -49.35
CA PHE A 137 43.80 -7.41 -49.39
C PHE A 137 43.89 -6.26 -48.38
N LYS A 138 43.33 -5.10 -48.73
CA LYS A 138 43.10 -4.03 -47.74
C LYS A 138 41.87 -4.34 -46.90
N SER A 139 41.82 -3.79 -45.69
CA SER A 139 40.71 -4.02 -44.76
C SER A 139 39.36 -3.57 -45.30
N GLU A 140 39.35 -2.65 -46.27
CA GLU A 140 38.15 -2.10 -46.90
C GLU A 140 37.66 -2.93 -48.09
N GLU A 141 38.50 -3.84 -48.60
CA GLU A 141 38.26 -4.58 -49.85
C GLU A 141 37.60 -5.95 -49.62
N VAL A 142 37.69 -6.52 -48.41
CA VAL A 142 37.19 -7.86 -48.11
C VAL A 142 36.27 -7.88 -46.89
N PRO A 143 35.02 -8.36 -47.03
CA PRO A 143 34.08 -8.52 -45.93
C PRO A 143 34.39 -9.78 -45.11
N TRP A 144 35.54 -9.79 -44.42
CA TRP A 144 36.05 -10.96 -43.69
C TRP A 144 35.09 -11.54 -42.65
N GLN A 145 34.16 -10.72 -42.12
CA GLN A 145 33.13 -11.11 -41.15
C GLN A 145 32.08 -12.09 -41.69
N VAL A 146 32.04 -12.31 -42.99
CA VAL A 146 31.10 -13.24 -43.65
C VAL A 146 31.79 -14.32 -44.48
N ILE A 147 33.11 -14.25 -44.62
CA ILE A 147 33.87 -15.24 -45.39
C ILE A 147 34.52 -16.24 -44.41
N PRO A 148 33.99 -17.46 -44.27
CA PRO A 148 34.51 -18.43 -43.34
C PRO A 148 35.82 -19.05 -43.86
N LEU A 149 36.68 -19.44 -42.93
CA LEU A 149 37.92 -20.16 -43.17
C LEU A 149 37.90 -21.47 -42.40
N TRP A 150 38.16 -22.59 -43.07
CA TRP A 150 38.21 -23.89 -42.41
C TRP A 150 39.36 -23.96 -41.39
N ILE A 151 39.10 -24.59 -40.24
CA ILE A 151 40.12 -24.86 -39.23
C ILE A 151 40.56 -26.33 -39.38
N GLU A 152 41.83 -26.59 -39.66
CA GLU A 152 42.28 -27.98 -39.84
C GLU A 152 42.24 -28.78 -38.55
N THR A 153 42.70 -28.16 -37.45
CA THR A 153 42.82 -28.79 -36.13
C THR A 153 41.48 -28.84 -35.40
N PRO A 154 40.93 -30.03 -35.09
CA PRO A 154 39.74 -30.14 -34.27
C PRO A 154 40.04 -29.78 -32.81
N VAL A 155 39.01 -29.34 -32.09
CA VAL A 155 39.03 -29.14 -30.64
C VAL A 155 38.10 -30.16 -30.00
N SER A 156 38.53 -30.79 -28.90
CA SER A 156 37.67 -31.66 -28.10
C SER A 156 36.78 -30.81 -27.21
N LEU A 157 35.46 -31.03 -27.27
CA LEU A 157 34.50 -30.32 -26.44
C LEU A 157 34.20 -31.13 -25.17
N PRO A 158 34.16 -30.49 -24.00
CA PRO A 158 33.75 -31.16 -22.77
C PRO A 158 32.29 -31.62 -22.89
N SER A 159 32.00 -32.86 -22.48
CA SER A 159 30.61 -33.33 -22.37
C SER A 159 29.86 -32.49 -21.33
N PRO A 160 28.60 -32.08 -21.57
CA PRO A 160 27.70 -32.44 -22.69
C PRO A 160 27.70 -31.45 -23.87
N TYR A 161 28.64 -30.51 -23.91
CA TYR A 161 28.63 -29.42 -24.88
C TYR A 161 28.95 -29.91 -26.30
N LYS A 162 28.22 -29.36 -27.27
CA LYS A 162 28.30 -29.74 -28.68
C LYS A 162 28.75 -28.60 -29.59
N THR A 163 28.66 -27.37 -29.09
CA THR A 163 29.07 -26.17 -29.78
C THR A 163 29.96 -25.34 -28.86
N LEU A 164 31.06 -24.84 -29.41
CA LEU A 164 31.97 -23.86 -28.80
C LEU A 164 32.12 -22.67 -29.74
N PHE A 165 31.89 -21.48 -29.20
CA PHE A 165 32.37 -20.24 -29.75
C PHE A 165 33.63 -19.83 -28.98
N ARG A 166 34.78 -19.88 -29.67
CA ARG A 166 36.07 -19.50 -29.10
C ARG A 166 36.43 -18.13 -29.65
N ILE A 167 36.50 -17.13 -28.77
CA ILE A 167 36.51 -15.71 -29.15
C ILE A 167 37.78 -15.06 -28.60
N PRO A 168 38.87 -15.01 -29.37
CA PRO A 168 40.05 -14.23 -29.03
C PRO A 168 39.72 -12.74 -29.02
N VAL A 169 39.97 -12.06 -27.91
CA VAL A 169 39.58 -10.67 -27.72
C VAL A 169 40.69 -9.71 -28.17
N ILE A 170 40.31 -8.58 -28.77
CA ILE A 170 41.25 -7.62 -29.39
C ILE A 170 42.12 -6.89 -28.35
N ASP A 171 41.59 -6.64 -27.15
CA ASP A 171 42.28 -5.90 -26.07
C ASP A 171 41.80 -6.30 -24.67
N GLU A 172 42.68 -6.18 -23.67
CA GLU A 172 42.44 -6.52 -22.26
C GLU A 172 41.35 -5.64 -21.61
N ASN A 173 41.17 -4.39 -22.07
CA ASN A 173 40.10 -3.52 -21.57
C ASN A 173 38.70 -4.07 -21.87
N ILE A 174 38.55 -4.85 -22.94
CA ILE A 174 37.26 -5.48 -23.29
C ILE A 174 36.95 -6.60 -22.30
N ILE A 175 37.95 -7.39 -21.90
CA ILE A 175 37.78 -8.45 -20.91
C ILE A 175 37.28 -7.89 -19.58
N ARG A 176 37.86 -6.79 -19.10
CA ARG A 176 37.37 -6.12 -17.88
C ARG A 176 35.92 -5.67 -17.98
N ARG A 177 35.49 -5.17 -19.15
CA ARG A 177 34.07 -4.82 -19.38
C ARG A 177 33.19 -6.07 -19.37
N LEU A 178 33.67 -7.17 -19.94
CA LEU A 178 32.93 -8.42 -19.95
C LEU A 178 32.76 -9.04 -18.57
N GLN A 179 33.78 -8.98 -17.71
CA GLN A 179 33.66 -9.37 -16.31
C GLN A 179 32.53 -8.59 -15.63
N GLN A 180 32.46 -7.26 -15.82
CA GLN A 180 31.37 -6.42 -15.29
C GLN A 180 30.00 -6.86 -15.82
N GLU A 181 29.90 -7.24 -17.09
CA GLU A 181 28.66 -7.65 -17.75
C GLU A 181 28.21 -9.07 -17.36
N THR A 182 29.07 -9.87 -16.74
CA THR A 182 28.67 -11.17 -16.18
C THR A 182 28.05 -11.10 -14.78
N THR A 183 28.07 -9.92 -14.15
CA THR A 183 27.49 -9.70 -12.83
C THR A 183 25.96 -9.81 -12.85
N SER A 184 25.35 -9.92 -11.66
CA SER A 184 23.90 -9.98 -11.49
C SER A 184 23.14 -8.74 -11.97
N GLU A 185 23.83 -7.61 -12.13
CA GLU A 185 23.23 -6.37 -12.67
C GLU A 185 22.88 -6.51 -14.16
N TYR A 186 23.67 -7.24 -14.93
CA TYR A 186 23.52 -7.37 -16.39
C TYR A 186 22.95 -8.72 -16.81
N ILE A 187 23.41 -9.80 -16.16
CA ILE A 187 22.86 -11.15 -16.32
C ILE A 187 22.09 -11.48 -15.04
N SER A 188 20.88 -10.94 -14.94
CA SER A 188 19.96 -11.22 -13.84
C SER A 188 19.57 -12.71 -13.83
N ASN A 189 19.51 -13.31 -12.63
CA ASN A 189 19.09 -14.71 -12.47
C ASN A 189 17.64 -14.95 -12.96
N ARG A 190 16.81 -13.91 -12.97
CA ARG A 190 15.40 -13.89 -13.38
C ARG A 190 15.22 -14.13 -14.86
N MET A 191 16.24 -13.87 -15.67
CA MET A 191 16.20 -14.12 -17.12
C MET A 191 15.79 -15.57 -17.42
N LEU A 192 16.29 -16.54 -16.64
CA LEU A 192 15.99 -17.95 -16.87
C LEU A 192 14.49 -18.24 -16.83
N LEU A 193 13.66 -17.47 -16.10
CA LEU A 193 12.19 -17.66 -16.05
C LEU A 193 11.55 -17.57 -17.43
N PHE A 194 12.12 -16.74 -18.28
CA PHE A 194 11.55 -16.35 -19.57
C PHE A 194 12.21 -17.10 -20.75
N LEU A 195 13.35 -17.75 -20.50
CA LEU A 195 13.98 -18.69 -21.44
C LEU A 195 13.22 -20.01 -21.50
N ARG A 196 13.12 -20.61 -22.67
CA ARG A 196 12.29 -21.80 -22.92
C ARG A 196 13.01 -23.11 -22.60
N ASN A 197 14.26 -23.21 -23.04
CA ASN A 197 15.03 -24.45 -23.03
C ASN A 197 16.15 -24.40 -21.99
N LEU A 198 16.80 -23.25 -21.81
CA LEU A 198 17.90 -23.07 -20.88
C LEU A 198 17.41 -23.24 -19.44
N LYS A 199 18.11 -24.14 -18.73
CA LYS A 199 17.91 -24.45 -17.32
C LYS A 199 19.09 -24.03 -16.47
N SER A 200 20.28 -23.87 -17.07
CA SER A 200 21.45 -23.42 -16.34
C SER A 200 22.38 -22.54 -17.17
N ILE A 201 22.97 -21.56 -16.49
CA ILE A 201 24.05 -20.72 -17.01
C ILE A 201 25.18 -20.77 -15.98
N GLU A 202 26.35 -21.19 -16.40
CA GLU A 202 27.57 -21.15 -15.60
C GLU A 202 28.54 -20.13 -16.21
N ILE A 203 29.11 -19.29 -15.37
CA ILE A 203 30.10 -18.28 -15.75
C ILE A 203 31.32 -18.52 -14.90
N LYS A 204 32.46 -18.79 -15.55
CA LYS A 204 33.76 -18.94 -14.91
C LYS A 204 34.65 -17.79 -15.32
N ASP A 205 34.89 -16.90 -14.39
CA ASP A 205 35.93 -15.90 -14.48
C ASP A 205 37.23 -16.51 -13.97
N ASN A 206 38.07 -16.98 -14.89
CA ASN A 206 39.35 -17.61 -14.54
C ASN A 206 40.43 -16.58 -14.16
N ILE A 207 40.16 -15.28 -14.35
CA ILE A 207 41.08 -14.20 -14.00
C ILE A 207 40.94 -13.89 -12.51
N ASP A 208 39.70 -13.66 -12.06
CA ASP A 208 39.40 -13.34 -10.66
C ASP A 208 39.10 -14.60 -9.82
N GLY A 209 39.04 -15.78 -10.46
CA GLY A 209 38.74 -17.06 -9.80
C GLY A 209 37.30 -17.17 -9.31
N VAL A 210 36.37 -16.52 -10.01
CA VAL A 210 34.95 -16.46 -9.63
C VAL A 210 34.13 -17.41 -10.51
N ILE A 211 33.36 -18.30 -9.89
CA ILE A 211 32.41 -19.19 -10.57
C ILE A 211 31.00 -18.81 -10.13
N ARG A 212 30.20 -18.32 -11.06
CA ARG A 212 28.78 -18.00 -10.86
C ARG A 212 27.92 -19.04 -11.58
N SER A 213 26.99 -19.66 -10.87
CA SER A 213 26.07 -20.66 -11.44
C SER A 213 24.62 -20.28 -11.15
N ILE A 214 23.82 -20.15 -12.20
CA ILE A 214 22.39 -19.86 -12.12
C ILE A 214 21.64 -21.08 -12.64
N LYS A 215 20.69 -21.60 -11.86
CA LYS A 215 19.91 -22.78 -12.22
C LYS A 215 18.42 -22.55 -12.01
N LYS A 216 17.60 -23.02 -12.96
CA LYS A 216 16.15 -23.02 -12.93
C LYS A 216 15.62 -24.45 -12.81
N PHE A 217 14.76 -24.67 -11.83
CA PHE A 217 14.09 -25.94 -11.59
C PHE A 217 12.57 -25.74 -11.63
N LEU A 218 11.86 -26.64 -12.32
CA LEU A 218 10.41 -26.70 -12.22
C LEU A 218 10.04 -27.32 -10.87
N TYR A 219 9.39 -26.55 -10.00
CA TYR A 219 9.02 -26.96 -8.65
C TYR A 219 7.58 -27.53 -8.61
N LYS A 220 6.64 -26.88 -9.31
CA LYS A 220 5.25 -27.33 -9.42
C LYS A 220 4.67 -26.94 -10.78
N GLN A 221 3.79 -27.76 -11.33
CA GLN A 221 3.05 -27.45 -12.55
C GLN A 221 1.58 -27.83 -12.41
N THR A 222 0.71 -27.00 -12.97
CA THR A 222 -0.73 -27.20 -13.08
C THR A 222 -1.17 -26.79 -14.48
N ASP A 223 -2.43 -27.02 -14.84
CA ASP A 223 -2.99 -26.54 -16.11
C ASP A 223 -2.99 -25.01 -16.21
N ASP A 224 -3.03 -24.32 -15.06
CA ASP A 224 -3.13 -22.87 -15.01
C ASP A 224 -1.77 -22.17 -14.93
N TYR A 225 -0.84 -22.71 -14.13
CA TYR A 225 0.42 -22.07 -13.79
C TYR A 225 1.57 -23.05 -13.51
N GLU A 226 2.78 -22.51 -13.52
CA GLU A 226 4.02 -23.17 -13.15
C GLU A 226 4.65 -22.44 -11.96
N ILE A 227 5.36 -23.16 -11.09
CA ILE A 227 6.22 -22.58 -10.07
C ILE A 227 7.65 -23.02 -10.38
N TYR A 228 8.54 -22.05 -10.53
CA TYR A 228 9.96 -22.27 -10.74
C TYR A 228 10.76 -21.88 -9.50
N LEU A 229 11.81 -22.66 -9.22
CA LEU A 229 12.87 -22.32 -8.28
C LEU A 229 14.10 -21.87 -9.06
N ILE A 230 14.57 -20.65 -8.82
CA ILE A 230 15.86 -20.17 -9.29
C ILE A 230 16.85 -20.21 -8.14
N GLN A 231 18.01 -20.79 -8.37
CA GLN A 231 19.13 -20.77 -7.44
C GLN A 231 20.34 -20.13 -8.08
N GLU A 232 20.99 -19.24 -7.34
CA GLU A 232 22.24 -18.61 -7.73
C GLU A 232 23.34 -18.97 -6.74
N HIS A 233 24.44 -19.50 -7.26
CA HIS A 233 25.62 -19.85 -6.48
C HIS A 233 26.81 -19.02 -6.95
N ILE A 234 27.64 -18.57 -6.01
CA ILE A 234 28.95 -17.96 -6.30
C ILE A 234 30.01 -18.72 -5.53
N ASN A 235 30.99 -19.27 -6.22
CA ASN A 235 32.07 -20.11 -5.67
C ASN A 235 31.54 -21.30 -4.85
N GLY A 236 30.39 -21.85 -5.25
CA GLY A 236 29.73 -22.96 -4.57
C GLY A 236 28.78 -22.55 -3.44
N ASP A 237 28.86 -21.32 -2.94
CA ASP A 237 27.93 -20.80 -1.92
C ASP A 237 26.59 -20.40 -2.55
N LEU A 238 25.47 -20.86 -1.98
CA LEU A 238 24.14 -20.38 -2.34
C LEU A 238 24.00 -18.90 -1.94
N LYS A 239 23.83 -18.02 -2.93
CA LYS A 239 23.65 -16.57 -2.73
C LYS A 239 22.19 -16.15 -2.78
N SER A 240 21.38 -16.77 -3.64
CA SER A 240 19.95 -16.51 -3.71
C SER A 240 19.16 -17.77 -4.02
N GLN A 241 17.94 -17.82 -3.49
CA GLN A 241 16.96 -18.85 -3.76
C GLN A 241 15.59 -18.21 -3.93
N GLU A 242 14.99 -18.38 -5.11
CA GLU A 242 13.81 -17.64 -5.50
C GLU A 242 12.73 -18.53 -6.10
N TYR A 243 11.54 -18.51 -5.50
CA TYR A 243 10.32 -19.13 -6.03
C TYR A 243 9.51 -18.11 -6.84
N TRP A 244 9.11 -18.53 -8.03
CA TRP A 244 8.40 -17.71 -9.01
C TRP A 244 7.19 -18.43 -9.55
N LEU A 245 6.01 -17.86 -9.34
CA LEU A 245 4.73 -18.32 -9.88
C LEU A 245 4.51 -17.70 -11.26
N VAL A 246 4.46 -18.52 -12.31
CA VAL A 246 4.44 -18.08 -13.70
C VAL A 246 3.14 -18.49 -14.38
N PHE A 247 2.48 -17.53 -15.02
CA PHE A 247 1.32 -17.71 -15.88
C PHE A 247 1.66 -17.36 -17.32
N ARG A 248 1.16 -18.14 -18.27
CA ARG A 248 1.40 -17.99 -19.71
C ARG A 248 0.05 -17.98 -20.46
N SER A 249 -0.02 -17.18 -21.53
CA SER A 249 -1.11 -17.22 -22.51
C SER A 249 -0.55 -17.03 -23.91
N VAL A 250 -1.11 -17.74 -24.89
CA VAL A 250 -0.84 -17.55 -26.30
C VAL A 250 -2.03 -16.84 -26.92
N CYS A 251 -1.79 -15.65 -27.47
CA CYS A 251 -2.80 -14.73 -27.96
C CYS A 251 -2.71 -14.61 -29.48
N ASP A 252 -3.86 -14.53 -30.15
CA ASP A 252 -3.96 -14.28 -31.58
C ASP A 252 -3.70 -12.80 -31.89
N VAL A 253 -2.86 -12.52 -32.88
CA VAL A 253 -2.54 -11.14 -33.31
C VAL A 253 -3.73 -10.57 -34.11
N PRO A 254 -4.36 -9.47 -33.67
CA PRO A 254 -5.48 -8.88 -34.37
C PRO A 254 -5.10 -8.36 -35.77
N PRO A 255 -6.00 -8.43 -36.77
CA PRO A 255 -5.73 -7.93 -38.13
C PRO A 255 -5.27 -6.47 -38.17
N GLU A 256 -5.89 -5.60 -37.37
CA GLU A 256 -5.54 -4.18 -37.30
C GLU A 256 -4.12 -3.94 -36.77
N VAL A 257 -3.64 -4.82 -35.87
CA VAL A 257 -2.28 -4.76 -35.35
C VAL A 257 -1.28 -5.19 -36.43
N LYS A 258 -1.62 -6.19 -37.26
CA LYS A 258 -0.80 -6.62 -38.41
C LYS A 258 -0.72 -5.54 -39.49
N GLU A 259 -1.79 -4.77 -39.66
CA GLU A 259 -1.86 -3.71 -40.66
C GLU A 259 -1.07 -2.45 -40.29
N ASP A 260 -0.77 -2.27 -39.00
CA ASP A 260 0.01 -1.15 -38.48
C ASP A 260 1.37 -1.01 -39.19
N LYS A 261 1.75 0.24 -39.46
CA LYS A 261 3.00 0.55 -40.15
C LYS A 261 4.20 0.11 -39.33
N THR A 262 4.21 0.39 -38.02
CA THR A 262 5.35 0.03 -37.17
C THR A 262 5.48 -1.49 -37.05
N THR A 263 4.36 -2.21 -36.93
CA THR A 263 4.35 -3.68 -36.97
C THR A 263 4.98 -4.22 -38.27
N LYS A 264 4.62 -3.67 -39.44
CA LYS A 264 5.19 -4.04 -40.74
C LYS A 264 6.67 -3.66 -40.88
N ASP A 265 7.06 -2.48 -40.40
CA ASP A 265 8.45 -2.03 -40.42
C ASP A 265 9.36 -2.95 -39.56
N TRP A 266 8.78 -3.63 -38.57
CA TRP A 266 9.42 -4.67 -37.75
C TRP A 266 9.12 -6.10 -38.23
N GLU A 267 8.55 -6.26 -39.42
CA GLU A 267 8.20 -7.53 -40.09
C GLU A 267 7.30 -8.45 -39.26
N ARG A 268 6.51 -7.90 -38.32
CA ARG A 268 5.61 -8.67 -37.45
C ARG A 268 4.21 -8.87 -38.04
N ASP A 269 3.94 -8.34 -39.22
CA ASP A 269 2.64 -8.43 -39.90
C ASP A 269 2.28 -9.87 -40.30
N GLN A 270 3.27 -10.73 -40.47
CA GLN A 270 3.09 -12.16 -40.81
C GLN A 270 2.93 -13.06 -39.57
N VAL A 271 2.91 -12.49 -38.37
CA VAL A 271 2.78 -13.25 -37.12
C VAL A 271 1.32 -13.49 -36.79
N ASP A 272 0.94 -14.74 -36.53
CA ASP A 272 -0.44 -15.09 -36.17
C ASP A 272 -0.67 -15.14 -34.66
N LYS A 273 0.34 -15.54 -33.88
CA LYS A 273 0.23 -15.74 -32.42
C LYS A 273 1.46 -15.28 -31.67
N ARG A 274 1.27 -14.77 -30.46
CA ARG A 274 2.35 -14.49 -29.49
C ARG A 274 2.01 -14.88 -28.07
N GLU A 275 3.05 -15.24 -27.34
CA GLU A 275 2.97 -15.56 -25.93
C GLU A 275 3.14 -14.30 -25.08
N VAL A 276 2.33 -14.18 -24.03
CA VAL A 276 2.49 -13.22 -22.93
C VAL A 276 2.63 -13.98 -21.62
N VAL A 277 3.49 -13.47 -20.74
CA VAL A 277 3.86 -14.13 -19.49
C VAL A 277 3.82 -13.14 -18.33
N VAL A 278 3.31 -13.58 -17.19
CA VAL A 278 3.33 -12.84 -15.92
C VAL A 278 3.94 -13.73 -14.85
N ALA A 279 4.88 -13.20 -14.07
CA ALA A 279 5.52 -13.92 -12.99
C ALA A 279 5.45 -13.17 -11.65
N PHE A 280 4.97 -13.86 -10.61
CA PHE A 280 4.82 -13.35 -9.26
C PHE A 280 5.86 -13.99 -8.33
N ARG A 281 6.44 -13.18 -7.45
CA ARG A 281 7.41 -13.66 -6.46
C ARG A 281 6.69 -14.37 -5.32
N LEU A 282 7.24 -15.50 -4.87
CA LEU A 282 6.79 -16.25 -3.71
C LEU A 282 7.84 -16.30 -2.60
N ASP A 283 7.40 -16.33 -1.34
CA ASP A 283 8.26 -16.69 -0.21
C ASP A 283 8.48 -18.23 -0.13
N GLU A 284 9.28 -18.68 0.83
CA GLU A 284 9.55 -20.11 1.06
C GLU A 284 8.32 -20.94 1.46
N LYS A 285 7.25 -20.27 1.91
CA LYS A 285 5.96 -20.87 2.27
C LYS A 285 4.95 -20.80 1.12
N GLU A 286 5.38 -20.33 -0.05
CA GLU A 286 4.58 -20.11 -1.27
C GLU A 286 3.52 -19.00 -1.14
N ASN A 287 3.69 -18.05 -0.22
CA ASN A 287 2.85 -16.85 -0.16
C ASN A 287 3.33 -15.83 -1.19
N LEU A 288 2.39 -15.06 -1.76
CA LEU A 288 2.74 -13.98 -2.66
C LEU A 288 3.44 -12.85 -1.91
N ILE A 289 4.54 -12.35 -2.47
CA ILE A 289 5.26 -11.19 -1.97
C ILE A 289 5.43 -10.15 -3.08
N ILE A 290 5.52 -8.88 -2.68
CA ILE A 290 5.75 -7.77 -3.63
C ILE A 290 7.16 -7.90 -4.17
N GLU A 291 7.31 -7.85 -5.49
CA GLU A 291 8.60 -7.65 -6.13
C GLU A 291 8.91 -6.15 -6.16
N GLU A 292 9.79 -5.70 -5.26
CA GLU A 292 10.20 -4.30 -5.17
C GLU A 292 11.04 -3.95 -6.41
N LYS A 293 10.44 -3.20 -7.34
CA LYS A 293 10.88 -2.96 -8.73
C LYS A 293 10.40 -4.06 -9.69
N GLY A 294 9.09 -4.35 -9.75
CA GLY A 294 8.57 -5.20 -10.83
C GLY A 294 8.95 -4.64 -12.20
N THR A 295 9.54 -5.51 -13.02
CA THR A 295 10.21 -5.11 -14.25
C THR A 295 9.56 -5.76 -15.46
N ALA A 296 9.49 -4.96 -16.53
CA ALA A 296 9.07 -5.46 -17.83
C ALA A 296 10.32 -6.00 -18.52
N HIS A 297 10.32 -7.30 -18.72
CA HIS A 297 11.30 -7.95 -19.58
C HIS A 297 10.83 -7.77 -21.02
N ILE A 298 11.65 -7.08 -21.83
CA ILE A 298 11.41 -6.83 -23.25
C ILE A 298 11.66 -8.14 -24.00
N GLY A 299 10.76 -9.11 -23.82
CA GLY A 299 10.94 -10.46 -24.29
C GLY A 299 12.29 -11.04 -23.84
N VAL A 300 12.64 -12.16 -24.42
CA VAL A 300 14.04 -12.59 -24.55
C VAL A 300 14.55 -12.05 -25.90
N PHE A 301 13.94 -10.99 -26.44
CA PHE A 301 13.65 -10.90 -27.87
C PHE A 301 13.95 -9.53 -28.51
N SER A 302 14.67 -8.65 -27.81
CA SER A 302 15.29 -7.46 -28.40
C SER A 302 16.77 -7.40 -28.02
N PHE A 303 17.63 -7.38 -29.04
CA PHE A 303 19.09 -7.43 -28.93
C PHE A 303 19.61 -6.20 -28.17
N LEU A 304 19.92 -6.35 -26.87
CA LEU A 304 20.75 -5.49 -26.00
C LEU A 304 20.53 -5.94 -24.53
N PRO A 305 21.46 -5.68 -23.59
CA PRO A 305 21.40 -6.25 -22.25
C PRO A 305 20.11 -5.81 -21.57
N LEU A 306 19.50 -6.76 -20.83
CA LEU A 306 18.31 -6.59 -20.01
C LEU A 306 18.45 -5.41 -19.04
N LYS A 307 18.34 -4.17 -19.51
CA LYS A 307 17.71 -3.16 -18.67
C LYS A 307 16.26 -3.54 -18.65
N GLU A 308 15.95 -4.40 -17.68
CA GLU A 308 14.67 -4.44 -17.01
C GLU A 308 14.06 -3.03 -17.05
N VAL A 309 13.08 -2.81 -17.92
CA VAL A 309 12.41 -1.52 -17.97
C VAL A 309 11.57 -1.48 -16.72
N PRO A 310 11.74 -0.50 -15.82
CA PRO A 310 10.91 -0.39 -14.65
C PRO A 310 9.46 -0.23 -15.11
N SER A 311 8.69 -1.31 -15.00
CA SER A 311 7.30 -1.31 -15.44
C SER A 311 6.45 -0.48 -14.48
N GLY A 312 6.92 -0.36 -13.24
CA GLY A 312 6.17 0.19 -12.12
C GLY A 312 5.09 -0.77 -11.60
N LEU A 313 5.11 -2.04 -12.02
CA LEU A 313 4.32 -3.12 -11.43
C LEU A 313 5.03 -3.69 -10.19
N ASN A 314 4.31 -4.48 -9.40
CA ASN A 314 4.83 -5.22 -8.26
C ASN A 314 5.18 -6.69 -8.60
N PHE A 315 5.25 -7.01 -9.89
CA PHE A 315 5.48 -8.35 -10.45
C PHE A 315 6.15 -8.22 -11.83
N LEU A 316 6.65 -9.32 -12.37
CA LEU A 316 7.35 -9.33 -13.65
C LEU A 316 6.40 -9.63 -14.80
N ILE A 317 6.68 -9.01 -15.95
CA ILE A 317 5.98 -9.31 -17.20
C ILE A 317 7.00 -9.58 -18.30
N GLN A 318 6.64 -10.47 -19.23
CA GLN A 318 7.41 -10.74 -20.43
C GLN A 318 6.46 -10.88 -21.62
N ALA A 319 6.75 -10.11 -22.67
CA ALA A 319 6.11 -10.24 -23.97
C ALA A 319 7.06 -9.76 -25.06
N ASP A 320 6.74 -10.04 -26.32
CA ASP A 320 7.52 -9.70 -27.51
C ASP A 320 7.41 -8.21 -27.88
N PHE A 321 7.77 -7.31 -26.97
CA PHE A 321 7.66 -5.86 -27.17
C PHE A 321 8.67 -5.33 -28.20
N LEU A 322 8.21 -4.45 -29.08
CA LEU A 322 9.04 -3.69 -30.03
C LEU A 322 9.78 -2.56 -29.32
N THR A 323 11.01 -2.30 -29.75
CA THR A 323 11.87 -1.22 -29.23
C THR A 323 12.15 -0.16 -30.29
N THR A 324 12.78 0.95 -29.94
CA THR A 324 13.35 1.89 -30.94
C THR A 324 14.50 1.24 -31.72
N PRO A 325 14.96 1.79 -32.88
CA PRO A 325 16.05 1.21 -33.67
C PRO A 325 17.37 1.03 -32.90
N GLY A 326 17.66 1.88 -31.91
CA GLY A 326 18.80 1.75 -30.98
C GLY A 326 18.53 0.83 -29.78
N ARG A 327 17.31 0.29 -29.67
CA ARG A 327 16.82 -0.70 -28.70
C ARG A 327 17.10 -0.39 -27.23
N SER A 328 17.27 0.89 -26.92
CA SER A 328 17.47 1.40 -25.56
C SER A 328 16.16 1.69 -24.83
N GLU A 329 15.06 1.84 -25.59
CA GLU A 329 13.72 2.16 -25.09
C GLU A 329 12.66 1.38 -25.88
N LEU A 330 11.50 1.17 -25.27
CA LEU A 330 10.33 0.64 -25.94
C LEU A 330 9.89 1.57 -27.08
N ALA A 331 9.43 0.98 -28.18
CA ALA A 331 8.79 1.74 -29.24
C ALA A 331 7.53 2.40 -28.66
N ARG A 332 7.44 3.72 -28.83
CA ARG A 332 6.28 4.51 -28.42
C ARG A 332 5.25 4.51 -29.55
N GLU A 333 3.98 4.63 -29.20
CA GLU A 333 2.88 4.79 -30.15
C GLU A 333 2.81 3.66 -31.20
N CYS A 334 3.02 2.40 -30.79
CA CYS A 334 2.82 1.24 -31.67
C CYS A 334 1.72 0.30 -31.16
N LEU A 335 0.82 -0.08 -32.07
CA LEU A 335 -0.33 -0.93 -31.76
C LEU A 335 0.09 -2.32 -31.26
N TRP A 336 1.23 -2.82 -31.73
CA TRP A 336 1.79 -4.10 -31.27
C TRP A 336 2.04 -4.13 -29.76
N ASN A 337 2.73 -3.11 -29.22
CA ASN A 337 3.05 -3.04 -27.81
C ASN A 337 1.80 -2.81 -26.95
N GLU A 338 0.87 -1.98 -27.42
CA GLU A 338 -0.41 -1.75 -26.75
C GLU A 338 -1.24 -3.03 -26.69
N TRP A 339 -1.30 -3.78 -27.79
CA TRP A 339 -1.97 -5.08 -27.85
C TRP A 339 -1.36 -6.07 -26.86
N LEU A 340 -0.03 -6.24 -26.85
CA LEU A 340 0.63 -7.14 -25.88
C LEU A 340 0.38 -6.73 -24.43
N ALA A 341 0.40 -5.43 -24.13
CA ALA A 341 0.08 -4.93 -22.79
C ALA A 341 -1.38 -5.24 -22.39
N LYS A 342 -2.33 -5.06 -23.31
CA LYS A 342 -3.74 -5.44 -23.10
C LYS A 342 -3.91 -6.94 -22.90
N GLU A 343 -3.15 -7.77 -23.63
CA GLU A 343 -3.18 -9.22 -23.47
C GLU A 343 -2.58 -9.68 -22.12
N ILE A 344 -1.56 -8.98 -21.61
CA ILE A 344 -1.07 -9.19 -20.24
C ILE A 344 -2.15 -8.86 -19.22
N TYR A 345 -2.83 -7.72 -19.36
CA TYR A 345 -3.97 -7.37 -18.52
C TYR A 345 -5.07 -8.44 -18.57
N ASN A 346 -5.41 -8.90 -19.78
CA ASN A 346 -6.38 -9.99 -20.00
C ASN A 346 -5.95 -11.29 -19.32
N LEU A 347 -4.67 -11.66 -19.37
CA LEU A 347 -4.14 -12.82 -18.66
C LEU A 347 -4.32 -12.69 -17.14
N ILE A 348 -4.09 -11.50 -16.58
CA ILE A 348 -4.26 -11.25 -15.15
C ILE A 348 -5.71 -11.42 -14.73
N ILE A 349 -6.65 -10.75 -15.41
CA ILE A 349 -8.07 -10.77 -15.01
C ILE A 349 -8.75 -12.12 -15.29
N LYS A 350 -8.40 -12.79 -16.41
CA LYS A 350 -9.07 -14.03 -16.83
C LYS A 350 -8.47 -15.28 -16.20
N LYS A 351 -7.18 -15.26 -15.83
CA LYS A 351 -6.46 -16.43 -15.31
C LYS A 351 -5.93 -16.20 -13.90
N CYS A 352 -5.08 -15.19 -13.69
CA CYS A 352 -4.40 -14.99 -12.41
C CYS A 352 -5.38 -14.74 -11.25
N ILE A 353 -6.30 -13.77 -11.39
CA ILE A 353 -7.27 -13.41 -10.34
C ILE A 353 -8.17 -14.61 -9.98
N PRO A 354 -8.82 -15.32 -10.93
CA PRO A 354 -9.58 -16.52 -10.61
C PRO A 354 -8.78 -17.62 -9.91
N THR A 355 -7.52 -17.83 -10.31
CA THR A 355 -6.63 -18.78 -9.64
C THR A 355 -6.29 -18.33 -8.21
N PHE A 356 -6.02 -17.04 -8.00
CA PHE A 356 -5.73 -16.49 -6.67
C PHE A 356 -6.91 -16.62 -5.72
N ILE A 357 -8.12 -16.28 -6.18
CA ILE A 357 -9.36 -16.38 -5.40
C ILE A 357 -9.61 -17.82 -4.91
N LYS A 358 -9.31 -18.82 -5.75
CA LYS A 358 -9.50 -20.25 -5.42
C LYS A 358 -8.41 -20.80 -4.50
N ASN A 359 -7.26 -20.15 -4.39
CA ASN A 359 -6.12 -20.65 -3.62
C ASN A 359 -6.11 -20.04 -2.21
N GLU A 360 -6.12 -20.89 -1.18
CA GLU A 360 -6.15 -20.48 0.23
C GLU A 360 -4.95 -19.59 0.64
N LYS A 361 -3.77 -19.79 0.04
CA LYS A 361 -2.57 -18.99 0.35
C LYS A 361 -2.60 -17.60 -0.27
N TRP A 362 -3.33 -17.42 -1.37
CA TRP A 362 -3.22 -16.22 -2.21
C TRP A 362 -4.44 -15.32 -2.13
N ARG A 363 -5.63 -15.88 -1.89
CA ARG A 363 -6.93 -15.18 -1.93
C ARG A 363 -7.03 -13.96 -1.01
N LEU A 364 -6.26 -13.90 0.06
CA LEU A 364 -6.29 -12.81 1.04
C LEU A 364 -5.33 -11.67 0.71
N ASP A 365 -4.31 -11.92 -0.11
CA ASP A 365 -3.17 -11.01 -0.29
C ASP A 365 -3.01 -10.50 -1.73
N PHE A 366 -3.58 -11.20 -2.73
CA PHE A 366 -3.30 -10.92 -4.14
C PHE A 366 -3.69 -9.50 -4.58
N VAL A 367 -4.72 -8.89 -3.99
CA VAL A 367 -5.12 -7.51 -4.31
C VAL A 367 -3.99 -6.54 -3.99
N LYS A 368 -3.30 -6.71 -2.87
CA LYS A 368 -2.11 -5.91 -2.53
C LYS A 368 -0.98 -6.10 -3.54
N ILE A 369 -0.81 -7.31 -4.07
CA ILE A 369 0.22 -7.63 -5.06
C ILE A 369 -0.11 -6.98 -6.40
N LEU A 370 -1.35 -7.10 -6.86
CA LEU A 370 -1.77 -6.56 -8.16
C LEU A 370 -1.91 -5.03 -8.18
N TYR A 371 -2.19 -4.41 -7.04
CA TYR A 371 -2.36 -2.96 -6.94
C TYR A 371 -1.02 -2.22 -6.93
N SER A 372 -0.64 -1.72 -8.11
CA SER A 372 0.64 -1.02 -8.31
C SER A 372 0.47 0.51 -8.22
N PRO A 373 1.39 1.25 -7.55
CA PRO A 373 1.32 2.71 -7.42
C PRO A 373 1.28 3.45 -8.77
N TRP A 374 0.81 4.70 -8.78
CA TRP A 374 0.78 5.54 -9.99
C TRP A 374 2.19 5.80 -10.56
N GLY A 375 2.28 5.98 -11.88
CA GLY A 375 3.51 6.37 -12.58
C GLY A 375 4.22 5.22 -13.31
N GLY A 376 5.48 5.39 -13.67
CA GLY A 376 6.22 4.44 -14.51
C GLY A 376 6.02 4.69 -16.01
N HIS A 377 6.28 3.67 -16.83
CA HIS A 377 6.23 3.82 -18.29
C HIS A 377 4.77 3.97 -18.79
N PRO A 378 4.45 4.97 -19.66
CA PRO A 378 3.08 5.23 -20.10
C PRO A 378 2.35 4.03 -20.71
N LEU A 379 3.05 3.17 -21.45
CA LEU A 379 2.48 1.95 -22.03
C LEU A 379 1.82 1.07 -20.95
N PHE A 380 2.54 0.79 -19.86
CA PHE A 380 2.06 -0.11 -18.80
C PHE A 380 1.08 0.60 -17.89
N GLU A 381 1.28 1.90 -17.64
CA GLU A 381 0.33 2.69 -16.85
C GLU A 381 -1.05 2.68 -17.49
N ASN A 382 -1.13 2.97 -18.81
CA ASN A 382 -2.39 3.12 -19.52
C ASN A 382 -3.07 1.80 -19.86
N ASN A 383 -2.30 0.74 -20.14
CA ASN A 383 -2.86 -0.52 -20.65
C ASN A 383 -2.90 -1.65 -19.61
N ILE A 384 -2.22 -1.52 -18.47
CA ILE A 384 -2.18 -2.55 -17.43
C ILE A 384 -2.57 -1.96 -16.07
N LYS A 385 -1.80 -0.99 -15.55
CA LYS A 385 -1.89 -0.57 -14.15
C LYS A 385 -3.18 0.18 -13.84
N ALA A 386 -3.51 1.21 -14.62
CA ALA A 386 -4.73 1.98 -14.41
C ALA A 386 -5.99 1.11 -14.62
N PRO A 387 -6.11 0.30 -15.69
CA PRO A 387 -7.21 -0.65 -15.84
C PRO A 387 -7.30 -1.66 -14.69
N LEU A 388 -6.14 -2.17 -14.21
CA LEU A 388 -6.10 -3.14 -13.11
C LEU A 388 -6.52 -2.50 -11.78
N ARG A 389 -6.11 -1.26 -11.48
CA ARG A 389 -6.61 -0.53 -10.30
C ARG A 389 -8.11 -0.34 -10.37
N GLU A 390 -8.63 0.11 -11.51
CA GLU A 390 -10.07 0.27 -11.71
C GLU A 390 -10.83 -1.05 -11.52
N TYR A 391 -10.31 -2.16 -12.07
CA TYR A 391 -10.87 -3.49 -11.88
C TYR A 391 -10.89 -3.90 -10.41
N LEU A 392 -9.77 -3.77 -9.70
CA LEU A 392 -9.65 -4.14 -8.28
C LEU A 392 -10.52 -3.27 -7.35
N GLU A 393 -10.81 -2.04 -7.75
CA GLU A 393 -11.66 -1.11 -7.00
C GLU A 393 -13.16 -1.35 -7.21
N LYS A 394 -13.57 -1.81 -8.41
CA LYS A 394 -14.99 -1.94 -8.79
C LYS A 394 -15.53 -3.36 -8.77
N GLU A 395 -14.68 -4.34 -9.03
CA GLU A 395 -15.07 -5.75 -9.15
C GLU A 395 -14.91 -6.51 -7.84
N ALA A 396 -15.57 -7.66 -7.76
CA ALA A 396 -15.53 -8.51 -6.57
C ALA A 396 -14.16 -9.22 -6.46
N CYS A 397 -13.23 -8.60 -5.72
CA CYS A 397 -11.86 -9.10 -5.53
C CYS A 397 -11.47 -9.29 -4.06
N LEU A 398 -12.26 -8.77 -3.11
CA LEU A 398 -11.96 -8.85 -1.68
C LEU A 398 -12.67 -10.04 -1.05
N ILE A 399 -12.11 -10.57 0.04
CA ILE A 399 -12.68 -11.69 0.77
C ILE A 399 -13.33 -11.17 2.06
N ALA A 400 -14.61 -11.46 2.23
CA ALA A 400 -15.36 -11.20 3.46
C ALA A 400 -15.05 -12.26 4.53
N SER A 401 -15.42 -11.98 5.78
CA SER A 401 -15.23 -12.90 6.91
C SER A 401 -16.00 -14.22 6.76
N ASP A 402 -17.08 -14.23 5.96
CA ASP A 402 -17.84 -15.44 5.59
C ASP A 402 -17.22 -16.20 4.38
N ASN A 403 -16.01 -15.82 3.95
CA ASN A 403 -15.31 -16.31 2.75
C ASN A 403 -15.97 -16.01 1.41
N SER A 404 -17.04 -15.21 1.37
CA SER A 404 -17.60 -14.72 0.12
C SER A 404 -16.70 -13.68 -0.54
N ILE A 405 -16.76 -13.60 -1.86
CA ILE A 405 -16.00 -12.63 -2.66
C ILE A 405 -16.89 -11.41 -2.85
N ILE A 406 -16.38 -10.24 -2.48
CA ILE A 406 -17.13 -8.99 -2.42
C ILE A 406 -16.37 -7.87 -3.09
N LYS A 407 -17.11 -6.83 -3.48
CA LYS A 407 -16.53 -5.56 -3.93
C LYS A 407 -16.03 -4.72 -2.77
N ALA A 408 -15.16 -3.76 -3.04
CA ALA A 408 -14.74 -2.77 -2.03
C ALA A 408 -15.94 -1.97 -1.48
N GLU A 409 -16.89 -1.62 -2.34
CA GLU A 409 -18.12 -0.93 -1.91
C GLU A 409 -19.04 -1.79 -1.04
N GLU A 410 -18.94 -3.12 -1.09
CA GLU A 410 -19.73 -4.04 -0.26
C GLU A 410 -19.02 -4.35 1.07
N ALA A 411 -17.77 -3.91 1.24
CA ALA A 411 -17.00 -4.21 2.44
C ALA A 411 -17.28 -3.21 3.58
N ILE A 412 -17.12 -3.70 4.82
CA ILE A 412 -17.00 -2.88 6.02
C ILE A 412 -15.81 -3.36 6.86
N ILE A 413 -14.98 -2.43 7.32
CA ILE A 413 -13.85 -2.74 8.21
C ILE A 413 -14.35 -2.67 9.66
N ILE A 414 -14.29 -3.80 10.35
CA ILE A 414 -14.62 -3.93 11.77
C ILE A 414 -13.32 -4.06 12.56
N SER A 415 -13.07 -3.11 13.46
CA SER A 415 -11.87 -3.13 14.30
C SER A 415 -11.89 -4.32 15.27
N SER A 416 -10.70 -4.76 15.70
CA SER A 416 -10.53 -5.87 16.63
C SER A 416 -11.33 -5.68 17.92
N GLU A 417 -11.41 -4.45 18.42
CA GLU A 417 -12.06 -4.08 19.67
C GLU A 417 -13.59 -4.23 19.59
N ILE A 418 -14.16 -4.16 18.38
CA ILE A 418 -15.60 -4.29 18.15
C ILE A 418 -16.02 -5.74 17.89
N LYS A 419 -15.13 -6.59 17.35
CA LYS A 419 -15.46 -7.99 17.01
C LYS A 419 -16.04 -8.79 18.18
N GLY A 420 -15.64 -8.49 19.42
CA GLY A 420 -16.19 -9.15 20.62
C GLY A 420 -17.52 -8.55 21.13
N LEU A 421 -17.89 -7.37 20.65
CA LEU A 421 -19.07 -6.61 21.10
C LEU A 421 -20.27 -6.78 20.15
N ILE A 422 -20.02 -6.91 18.86
CA ILE A 422 -21.05 -7.02 17.82
C ILE A 422 -21.22 -8.47 17.35
N ASN A 423 -22.43 -8.85 16.95
CA ASN A 423 -22.70 -10.13 16.28
C ASN A 423 -23.17 -9.93 14.83
N ASP A 424 -23.30 -11.03 14.08
CA ASP A 424 -23.71 -10.98 12.66
C ASP A 424 -25.11 -10.38 12.45
N SER A 425 -26.03 -10.56 13.41
CA SER A 425 -27.38 -9.98 13.33
C SER A 425 -27.35 -8.47 13.45
N ASP A 426 -26.52 -7.93 14.34
CA ASP A 426 -26.31 -6.49 14.50
C ASP A 426 -25.72 -5.88 13.23
N LEU A 427 -24.72 -6.54 12.65
CA LEU A 427 -24.10 -6.12 11.40
C LEU A 427 -25.12 -6.10 10.25
N GLN A 428 -25.94 -7.14 10.13
CA GLN A 428 -26.97 -7.22 9.10
C GLN A 428 -28.05 -6.12 9.24
N GLN A 429 -28.42 -5.76 10.47
CA GLN A 429 -29.42 -4.72 10.71
C GLN A 429 -28.87 -3.30 10.52
N LEU A 430 -27.60 -3.06 10.92
CA LEU A 430 -26.96 -1.75 10.78
C LEU A 430 -26.41 -1.51 9.37
N TYR A 431 -25.98 -2.57 8.70
CA TYR A 431 -25.29 -2.53 7.41
C TYR A 431 -25.79 -3.67 6.48
N PRO A 432 -27.07 -3.66 6.06
CA PRO A 432 -27.66 -4.76 5.30
C PRO A 432 -26.94 -5.08 3.99
N ASP A 433 -26.36 -4.07 3.34
CA ASP A 433 -25.65 -4.21 2.06
C ASP A 433 -24.13 -4.32 2.23
N LYS A 434 -23.63 -4.51 3.47
CA LYS A 434 -22.19 -4.62 3.74
C LYS A 434 -21.84 -5.95 4.38
N LYS A 435 -20.62 -6.40 4.12
CA LYS A 435 -20.04 -7.60 4.72
C LYS A 435 -18.71 -7.27 5.39
N PRO A 436 -18.44 -7.78 6.61
CA PRO A 436 -17.17 -7.56 7.29
C PRO A 436 -16.00 -8.11 6.46
N LEU A 437 -15.02 -7.27 6.17
CA LEU A 437 -13.80 -7.69 5.49
C LEU A 437 -13.07 -8.77 6.31
N HIS A 438 -12.51 -9.78 5.66
CA HIS A 438 -11.73 -10.81 6.35
C HIS A 438 -10.54 -10.18 7.09
N PRO A 439 -10.27 -10.55 8.37
CA PRO A 439 -9.27 -9.89 9.20
C PRO A 439 -7.84 -9.89 8.63
N GLU A 440 -7.50 -10.96 7.92
CA GLU A 440 -6.18 -11.16 7.32
C GLU A 440 -6.11 -10.67 5.87
N CYS A 441 -7.19 -10.12 5.32
CA CYS A 441 -7.18 -9.59 3.95
C CYS A 441 -6.29 -8.33 3.89
N LYS A 442 -5.20 -8.40 3.12
CA LYS A 442 -4.29 -7.27 2.93
C LYS A 442 -4.77 -6.42 1.77
N VAL A 443 -5.22 -5.21 2.11
CA VAL A 443 -5.78 -4.25 1.14
C VAL A 443 -4.84 -3.04 0.99
N PRO A 444 -4.60 -2.55 -0.24
CA PRO A 444 -3.90 -1.28 -0.47
C PRO A 444 -4.61 -0.10 0.20
N TRP A 445 -3.85 0.88 0.68
CA TRP A 445 -4.40 2.07 1.35
C TRP A 445 -5.45 2.81 0.51
N ASP A 446 -5.23 2.91 -0.80
CA ASP A 446 -6.16 3.59 -1.72
C ASP A 446 -7.54 2.91 -1.81
N ILE A 447 -7.60 1.59 -1.66
CA ILE A 447 -8.85 0.83 -1.59
C ILE A 447 -9.37 0.88 -0.13
N GLU A 448 -8.51 0.68 0.86
CA GLU A 448 -8.92 0.66 2.27
C GLU A 448 -9.66 1.94 2.70
N ARG A 449 -9.23 3.11 2.20
CA ARG A 449 -9.89 4.40 2.50
C ARG A 449 -11.29 4.55 1.88
N THR A 450 -11.62 3.78 0.83
CA THR A 450 -12.96 3.81 0.20
C THR A 450 -13.92 2.85 0.89
N ILE A 451 -13.39 1.85 1.60
CA ILE A 451 -14.18 0.91 2.38
C ILE A 451 -14.79 1.62 3.59
N LYS A 452 -16.06 1.33 3.86
CA LYS A 452 -16.76 1.88 5.03
C LYS A 452 -16.07 1.40 6.32
N LYS A 453 -15.68 2.34 7.19
CA LYS A 453 -15.20 2.02 8.54
C LYS A 453 -16.40 1.81 9.45
N GLY A 454 -16.42 0.70 10.18
CA GLY A 454 -17.46 0.39 11.13
C GLY A 454 -17.34 1.17 12.44
N PRO A 455 -18.08 0.72 13.46
CA PRO A 455 -17.93 1.23 14.82
C PRO A 455 -16.47 1.16 15.25
N SER A 456 -16.01 2.16 16.01
CA SER A 456 -14.70 2.13 16.66
C SER A 456 -14.67 3.11 17.84
N TYR A 457 -13.74 2.89 18.75
CA TYR A 457 -13.51 3.78 19.87
C TYR A 457 -12.04 3.79 20.28
N ASN A 458 -11.56 4.91 20.81
CA ASN A 458 -10.27 5.01 21.51
C ASN A 458 -10.28 6.17 22.50
N ALA A 459 -9.37 6.17 23.47
CA ALA A 459 -9.36 7.18 24.53
C ALA A 459 -9.16 8.62 24.05
N SER A 460 -8.44 8.84 22.94
CA SER A 460 -8.11 10.18 22.44
C SER A 460 -9.26 10.86 21.70
N SER A 461 -9.97 10.13 20.84
CA SER A 461 -11.09 10.66 20.04
C SER A 461 -12.47 10.22 20.53
N GLY A 462 -12.52 9.31 21.51
CA GLY A 462 -13.75 8.75 22.02
C GLY A 462 -14.35 7.73 21.06
N VAL A 463 -15.68 7.68 20.99
CA VAL A 463 -16.44 6.87 20.02
C VAL A 463 -16.62 7.62 18.70
N ASN A 464 -16.52 6.91 17.56
CA ASN A 464 -16.89 7.47 16.26
C ASN A 464 -18.41 7.46 16.04
N ASP A 465 -18.90 8.09 14.97
CA ASP A 465 -20.34 8.20 14.73
C ASP A 465 -21.03 6.86 14.47
N GLU A 466 -20.33 5.90 13.84
CA GLU A 466 -20.85 4.54 13.66
C GLU A 466 -20.98 3.79 14.99
N MET A 467 -20.08 4.03 15.95
CA MET A 467 -20.18 3.50 17.30
C MET A 467 -21.33 4.14 18.07
N LYS A 468 -21.57 5.46 17.96
CA LYS A 468 -22.76 6.10 18.54
C LYS A 468 -24.04 5.45 18.02
N ARG A 469 -24.12 5.23 16.70
CA ARG A 469 -25.26 4.57 16.05
C ARG A 469 -25.46 3.14 16.57
N LEU A 470 -24.37 2.39 16.80
CA LEU A 470 -24.43 1.07 17.43
C LEU A 470 -24.95 1.15 18.88
N LEU A 471 -24.44 2.09 19.69
CA LEU A 471 -24.91 2.28 21.07
C LEU A 471 -26.42 2.59 21.10
N GLU A 472 -26.88 3.53 20.28
CA GLU A 472 -28.30 3.91 20.19
C GLU A 472 -29.18 2.72 19.75
N PHE A 473 -28.70 1.95 18.77
CA PHE A 473 -29.37 0.76 18.30
C PHE A 473 -29.51 -0.30 19.41
N LYS A 474 -28.44 -0.54 20.17
CA LYS A 474 -28.43 -1.47 21.30
C LYS A 474 -29.30 -1.00 22.46
N ALA A 475 -29.34 0.30 22.72
CA ALA A 475 -30.25 0.88 23.71
C ALA A 475 -31.72 0.65 23.31
N LYS A 476 -32.08 0.85 22.04
CA LYS A 476 -33.44 0.59 21.53
C LYS A 476 -33.83 -0.88 21.62
N GLN A 477 -32.89 -1.80 21.37
CA GLN A 477 -33.11 -3.25 21.52
C GLN A 477 -33.18 -3.71 22.98
N LYS A 478 -32.89 -2.82 23.92
CA LYS A 478 -32.77 -3.14 25.34
C LYS A 478 -31.69 -4.19 25.66
N ASP A 479 -30.57 -4.15 24.93
CA ASP A 479 -29.46 -5.10 25.08
C ASP A 479 -28.50 -4.66 26.19
N LEU A 480 -28.87 -4.96 27.44
CA LEU A 480 -28.08 -4.61 28.63
C LEU A 480 -26.70 -5.29 28.64
N GLU A 481 -26.62 -6.52 28.13
CA GLU A 481 -25.40 -7.33 28.16
C GLU A 481 -24.34 -6.78 27.21
N PHE A 482 -24.75 -6.20 26.08
CA PHE A 482 -23.85 -5.42 25.23
C PHE A 482 -23.19 -4.26 26.00
N PHE A 483 -23.97 -3.46 26.74
CA PHE A 483 -23.42 -2.33 27.51
C PHE A 483 -22.49 -2.79 28.64
N ARG A 484 -22.83 -3.89 29.31
CA ARG A 484 -21.95 -4.53 30.30
C ARG A 484 -20.59 -4.86 29.67
N ARG A 485 -20.58 -5.58 28.55
CA ARG A 485 -19.35 -5.94 27.83
C ARG A 485 -18.59 -4.70 27.36
N PHE A 486 -19.27 -3.71 26.79
CA PHE A 486 -18.65 -2.48 26.33
C PHE A 486 -17.94 -1.72 27.47
N TYR A 487 -18.58 -1.56 28.64
CA TYR A 487 -17.95 -0.89 29.78
C TYR A 487 -16.80 -1.69 30.39
N LEU A 488 -16.89 -3.03 30.37
CA LEU A 488 -15.76 -3.89 30.73
C LEU A 488 -14.59 -3.72 29.75
N GLU A 489 -14.82 -3.55 28.46
CA GLU A 489 -13.75 -3.21 27.51
C GLU A 489 -13.11 -1.85 27.82
N LEU A 490 -13.92 -0.84 28.16
CA LEU A 490 -13.39 0.46 28.60
C LEU A 490 -12.57 0.36 29.89
N SER A 491 -12.90 -0.56 30.79
CA SER A 491 -12.17 -0.78 32.04
C SER A 491 -10.72 -1.24 31.85
N LYS A 492 -10.37 -1.74 30.65
CA LYS A 492 -9.01 -2.16 30.31
C LYS A 492 -8.05 -0.99 30.10
N TYR A 493 -8.55 0.24 29.89
CA TYR A 493 -7.70 1.42 29.83
C TYR A 493 -7.14 1.77 31.23
N ALA A 494 -5.91 2.29 31.25
CA ALA A 494 -5.32 2.80 32.49
C ALA A 494 -6.16 3.94 33.08
N GLU A 495 -6.18 4.06 34.41
CA GLU A 495 -6.99 5.08 35.09
C GLU A 495 -6.67 6.50 34.63
N SER A 496 -5.40 6.83 34.43
CA SER A 496 -4.95 8.13 33.93
C SER A 496 -5.53 8.41 32.54
N THR A 497 -5.53 7.41 31.66
CA THR A 497 -6.08 7.48 30.31
C THR A 497 -7.58 7.73 30.32
N LEU A 498 -8.34 7.02 31.17
CA LEU A 498 -9.79 7.22 31.28
C LEU A 498 -10.14 8.62 31.79
N ARG A 499 -9.42 9.11 32.80
CA ARG A 499 -9.65 10.43 33.41
C ARG A 499 -9.44 11.60 32.43
N SER A 500 -8.57 11.42 31.42
CA SER A 500 -8.30 12.41 30.37
C SER A 500 -8.96 12.09 29.03
N SER A 501 -9.77 11.03 28.95
CA SER A 501 -10.34 10.56 27.69
C SER A 501 -11.45 11.47 27.14
N ALA A 502 -11.67 11.42 25.83
CA ALA A 502 -12.78 12.10 25.19
C ALA A 502 -14.16 11.49 25.52
N PHE A 503 -14.20 10.24 26.03
CA PHE A 503 -15.42 9.54 26.44
C PHE A 503 -16.27 10.34 27.43
N LYS A 504 -15.64 11.17 28.26
CA LYS A 504 -16.28 11.99 29.31
C LYS A 504 -17.31 12.98 28.78
N TYR A 505 -17.21 13.33 27.51
CA TYR A 505 -18.00 14.38 26.87
C TYR A 505 -18.96 13.84 25.81
N GLN A 506 -19.10 12.52 25.71
CA GLN A 506 -19.93 11.87 24.69
C GLN A 506 -21.05 11.07 25.34
N ASP A 507 -22.21 11.04 24.69
CA ASP A 507 -23.38 10.32 25.17
C ASP A 507 -23.20 8.81 24.99
N ILE A 508 -22.56 8.18 25.99
CA ILE A 508 -22.19 6.76 25.96
C ILE A 508 -22.66 5.99 27.18
N ILE A 509 -23.19 6.67 28.21
CA ILE A 509 -23.65 6.04 29.45
C ILE A 509 -25.14 5.76 29.37
N LEU A 510 -25.52 4.48 29.52
CA LEU A 510 -26.89 4.02 29.46
C LEU A 510 -27.65 4.39 30.75
N THR A 511 -28.77 5.08 30.58
CA THR A 511 -29.69 5.39 31.69
C THR A 511 -30.62 4.22 31.97
N ASN A 512 -31.27 4.23 33.14
CA ASN A 512 -32.39 3.34 33.44
C ASN A 512 -33.63 3.55 32.54
N THR A 513 -33.68 4.64 31.78
CA THR A 513 -34.71 4.94 30.77
C THR A 513 -34.32 4.52 29.36
N TRP A 514 -33.17 3.87 29.17
CA TRP A 514 -32.62 3.47 27.87
C TRP A 514 -32.20 4.63 26.96
N ASP A 515 -31.90 5.78 27.56
CA ASP A 515 -31.25 6.91 26.88
C ASP A 515 -29.73 6.81 27.05
N LEU A 516 -28.99 7.51 26.19
CA LEU A 516 -27.55 7.66 26.31
C LEU A 516 -27.23 9.08 26.74
N ILE A 517 -26.42 9.22 27.79
CA ILE A 517 -26.06 10.52 28.37
C ILE A 517 -24.56 10.56 28.63
N SER A 518 -23.97 11.75 28.51
CA SER A 518 -22.57 11.97 28.82
C SER A 518 -22.24 11.68 30.30
N PRO A 519 -21.05 11.12 30.60
CA PRO A 519 -20.64 10.81 31.97
C PRO A 519 -20.79 11.97 32.97
N ASN A 520 -20.56 13.21 32.54
CA ASN A 520 -20.63 14.37 33.43
C ASN A 520 -22.06 14.84 33.76
N ALA A 521 -23.07 14.35 33.04
CA ALA A 521 -24.47 14.76 33.17
C ALA A 521 -25.39 13.68 33.78
N ILE A 522 -24.80 12.57 34.27
CA ILE A 522 -25.51 11.42 34.81
C ILE A 522 -25.01 11.04 36.20
N TYR A 523 -25.88 10.42 37.00
CA TYR A 523 -25.57 9.98 38.35
C TYR A 523 -25.72 8.46 38.53
N VAL A 524 -24.86 7.87 39.35
CA VAL A 524 -25.13 6.56 39.97
C VAL A 524 -25.97 6.80 41.22
N LYS A 525 -27.10 6.08 41.36
CA LYS A 525 -27.99 6.16 42.52
C LYS A 525 -27.62 5.07 43.54
N PRO A 526 -27.22 5.41 44.78
CA PRO A 526 -27.03 4.42 45.83
C PRO A 526 -28.33 3.64 46.12
N PRO A 527 -28.26 2.34 46.46
CA PRO A 527 -29.44 1.54 46.79
C PRO A 527 -30.23 2.09 47.98
N THR A 528 -29.54 2.71 48.93
CA THR A 528 -30.09 3.31 50.15
C THR A 528 -30.81 4.63 49.91
N LEU A 529 -30.67 5.23 48.73
CA LEU A 529 -31.20 6.56 48.42
C LEU A 529 -32.50 6.47 47.61
N SER A 530 -33.56 7.08 48.14
CA SER A 530 -34.86 7.22 47.48
C SER A 530 -35.01 8.63 46.88
N ILE A 531 -35.45 8.71 45.63
CA ILE A 531 -35.72 9.98 44.93
C ILE A 531 -37.23 10.23 44.96
N PRO A 532 -37.70 11.37 45.51
CA PRO A 532 -39.12 11.73 45.48
C PRO A 532 -39.68 11.80 44.07
N ASN A 533 -40.93 11.36 43.88
CA ASN A 533 -41.57 11.29 42.57
C ASN A 533 -41.67 12.67 41.90
N GLU A 534 -41.80 13.77 42.66
CA GLU A 534 -41.95 15.12 42.11
C GLU A 534 -40.68 15.65 41.43
N ILE A 535 -39.52 15.01 41.66
CA ILE A 535 -38.21 15.43 41.12
C ILE A 535 -37.50 14.31 40.37
N LYS A 536 -38.16 13.18 40.15
CA LYS A 536 -37.55 12.01 39.52
C LYS A 536 -36.94 12.32 38.15
N ASP A 537 -37.62 13.14 37.36
CA ASP A 537 -37.18 13.55 36.02
C ASP A 537 -36.02 14.56 36.02
N ALA A 538 -35.71 15.17 37.18
CA ALA A 538 -34.62 16.11 37.32
C ALA A 538 -33.24 15.44 37.34
N PHE A 539 -33.19 14.12 37.55
CA PHE A 539 -31.95 13.35 37.58
C PHE A 539 -31.93 12.31 36.47
N LYS A 540 -30.83 12.28 35.72
CA LYS A 540 -30.51 11.15 34.83
C LYS A 540 -29.71 10.13 35.63
N ILE A 541 -30.19 8.89 35.66
CA ILE A 541 -29.62 7.83 36.50
C ILE A 541 -29.09 6.69 35.62
N VAL A 542 -27.88 6.23 35.92
CA VAL A 542 -27.28 5.05 35.26
C VAL A 542 -28.15 3.82 35.48
N HIS A 543 -28.23 2.93 34.49
CA HIS A 543 -28.93 1.66 34.65
C HIS A 543 -28.39 0.87 35.86
N GLU A 544 -29.28 0.49 36.78
CA GLU A 544 -28.91 -0.01 38.13
C GLU A 544 -28.03 -1.27 38.06
N ASP A 545 -28.37 -2.21 37.16
CA ASP A 545 -27.61 -3.45 36.95
C ASP A 545 -26.17 -3.22 36.43
N LEU A 546 -25.90 -2.12 35.75
CA LEU A 546 -24.54 -1.78 35.29
C LEU A 546 -23.72 -1.18 36.42
N SER A 547 -24.32 -0.32 37.24
CA SER A 547 -23.66 0.28 38.40
C SER A 547 -23.46 -0.69 39.57
N SER A 548 -24.16 -1.82 39.59
CA SER A 548 -23.98 -2.87 40.60
C SER A 548 -22.67 -3.65 40.45
N ASP A 549 -22.10 -3.66 39.25
CA ASP A 549 -20.80 -4.28 38.97
C ASP A 549 -19.67 -3.34 39.41
N GLN A 550 -18.82 -3.82 40.32
CA GLN A 550 -17.78 -2.99 40.93
C GLN A 550 -16.76 -2.47 39.90
N THR A 551 -16.44 -3.28 38.89
CA THR A 551 -15.49 -2.90 37.84
C THR A 551 -16.08 -1.78 37.00
N ILE A 552 -17.33 -1.96 36.56
CA ILE A 552 -18.05 -0.94 35.78
C ILE A 552 -18.25 0.33 36.59
N ALA A 553 -18.69 0.24 37.84
CA ALA A 553 -18.86 1.40 38.72
C ALA A 553 -17.57 2.21 38.87
N ASN A 554 -16.43 1.54 39.03
CA ASN A 554 -15.13 2.20 39.06
C ASN A 554 -14.80 2.88 37.73
N THR A 555 -15.03 2.21 36.59
CA THR A 555 -14.83 2.81 35.25
C THR A 555 -15.72 4.04 35.04
N LEU A 556 -17.00 3.98 35.40
CA LEU A 556 -17.94 5.10 35.32
C LEU A 556 -17.46 6.29 36.16
N LYS A 557 -17.00 6.04 37.38
CA LYS A 557 -16.42 7.07 38.26
C LYS A 557 -15.18 7.72 37.63
N LEU A 558 -14.29 6.94 37.03
CA LEU A 558 -13.10 7.45 36.34
C LEU A 558 -13.47 8.30 35.11
N LEU A 559 -14.56 7.95 34.42
CA LEU A 559 -15.13 8.73 33.32
C LEU A 559 -15.84 10.02 33.77
N GLY A 560 -16.06 10.22 35.07
CA GLY A 560 -16.66 11.44 35.62
C GLY A 560 -18.13 11.31 36.02
N VAL A 561 -18.70 10.11 35.99
CA VAL A 561 -20.03 9.85 36.55
C VAL A 561 -20.02 10.09 38.05
N ARG A 562 -20.95 10.93 38.52
CA ARG A 562 -21.04 11.33 39.93
C ARG A 562 -21.98 10.40 40.69
N GLU A 563 -21.75 10.27 41.99
CA GLU A 563 -22.72 9.61 42.87
C GLU A 563 -23.82 10.61 43.27
N LEU A 564 -25.08 10.16 43.25
CA LEU A 564 -26.19 10.97 43.73
C LEU A 564 -26.20 10.99 45.26
N THR A 565 -26.26 12.18 45.86
CA THR A 565 -26.26 12.37 47.31
C THR A 565 -27.61 12.91 47.79
N GLN A 566 -27.87 12.78 49.10
CA GLN A 566 -29.05 13.35 49.74
C GLN A 566 -29.06 14.89 49.64
N GLU A 567 -27.88 15.52 49.62
CA GLU A 567 -27.75 16.97 49.40
C GLU A 567 -28.22 17.38 48.01
N HIS A 568 -27.87 16.62 46.95
CA HIS A 568 -28.38 16.91 45.60
C HIS A 568 -29.92 16.91 45.54
N ILE A 569 -30.56 15.94 46.21
CA ILE A 569 -32.02 15.83 46.30
C ILE A 569 -32.61 17.03 47.06
N GLN A 570 -32.06 17.34 48.24
CA GLN A 570 -32.54 18.46 49.05
C GLN A 570 -32.41 19.79 48.33
N ASN A 571 -31.33 20.01 47.59
CA ASN A 571 -31.10 21.23 46.84
C ASN A 571 -32.17 21.45 45.77
N ILE A 572 -32.52 20.41 44.98
CA ILE A 572 -33.59 20.54 43.96
C ILE A 572 -34.96 20.79 44.61
N LEU A 573 -35.27 20.12 45.73
CA LEU A 573 -36.51 20.35 46.47
C LEU A 573 -36.58 21.81 46.96
N ARG A 574 -35.51 22.33 47.56
CA ARG A 574 -35.42 23.71 48.03
C ARG A 574 -35.57 24.72 46.89
N THR A 575 -34.96 24.49 45.74
CA THR A 575 -35.13 25.35 44.56
C THR A 575 -36.58 25.33 44.06
N LYS A 576 -37.25 24.18 44.07
CA LYS A 576 -38.69 24.08 43.71
C LYS A 576 -39.63 24.75 44.71
N GLU A 577 -39.20 24.99 45.95
CA GLU A 577 -39.99 25.73 46.94
C GLU A 577 -39.96 27.26 46.71
N ILE A 578 -38.96 27.80 46.01
CA ILE A 578 -38.78 29.25 45.81
C ILE A 578 -40.02 29.94 45.20
N PRO A 579 -40.66 29.40 44.14
CA PRO A 579 -41.88 30.02 43.61
C PRO A 579 -43.06 30.03 44.60
N ASN A 580 -43.15 29.04 45.49
CA ASN A 580 -44.20 29.00 46.52
C ASN A 580 -43.89 30.00 47.64
N ILE A 581 -42.63 30.12 48.04
CA ILE A 581 -42.16 31.14 48.98
C ILE A 581 -42.51 32.54 48.44
N GLY A 582 -42.33 32.78 47.14
CA GLY A 582 -42.70 34.05 46.50
C GLY A 582 -44.20 34.35 46.53
N LYS A 583 -45.06 33.34 46.33
CA LYS A 583 -46.53 33.50 46.40
C LYS A 583 -47.00 33.85 47.81
N ASP A 584 -46.44 33.18 48.81
CA ASP A 584 -46.86 33.32 50.20
C ASP A 584 -46.05 34.41 50.95
N TRP A 585 -45.13 35.10 50.28
CA TRP A 585 -44.14 36.00 50.88
C TRP A 585 -44.75 37.02 51.84
N ASN A 586 -45.86 37.64 51.46
CA ASN A 586 -46.54 38.67 52.26
C ASN A 586 -47.30 38.11 53.47
N LEU A 587 -47.54 36.79 53.53
CA LEU A 587 -48.21 36.10 54.63
C LEU A 587 -47.22 35.60 55.70
N LEU A 588 -45.92 35.63 55.42
CA LEU A 588 -44.87 35.18 56.34
C LEU A 588 -44.62 36.20 57.45
N SER A 589 -44.42 35.70 58.67
CA SER A 589 -43.93 36.50 59.80
C SER A 589 -42.48 36.96 59.60
N ASP A 590 -42.05 37.97 60.36
CA ASP A 590 -40.69 38.50 60.32
C ASP A 590 -39.61 37.42 60.44
N ASN A 591 -39.74 36.51 61.40
CA ASN A 591 -38.77 35.44 61.62
C ASN A 591 -38.74 34.46 60.43
N GLN A 592 -39.91 34.12 59.87
CA GLN A 592 -40.00 33.26 58.70
C GLN A 592 -39.38 33.91 57.46
N LYS A 593 -39.57 35.21 57.25
CA LYS A 593 -38.91 35.94 56.14
C LYS A 593 -37.39 35.92 56.29
N ILE A 594 -36.87 36.12 57.51
CA ILE A 594 -35.43 36.05 57.78
C ILE A 594 -34.88 34.66 57.45
N GLU A 595 -35.53 33.60 57.92
CA GLU A 595 -35.13 32.22 57.61
C GLU A 595 -35.16 31.91 56.11
N LYS A 596 -36.19 32.39 55.39
CA LYS A 596 -36.30 32.19 53.94
C LYS A 596 -35.26 33.00 53.17
N ILE A 597 -34.84 34.18 53.63
CA ILE A 597 -33.73 34.94 53.02
C ILE A 597 -32.40 34.20 53.21
N LYS A 598 -32.14 33.64 54.41
CA LYS A 598 -30.98 32.80 54.67
C LYS A 598 -30.94 31.57 53.76
N LEU A 599 -32.08 30.90 53.57
CA LEU A 599 -32.21 29.81 52.61
C LEU A 599 -31.91 30.26 51.16
N CYS A 600 -32.46 31.40 50.72
CA CYS A 600 -32.19 31.92 49.37
C CYS A 600 -30.72 32.29 49.17
N TYR A 601 -30.10 32.91 50.18
CA TYR A 601 -28.67 33.21 50.19
C TYR A 601 -27.83 31.94 50.03
N ASP A 602 -28.12 30.88 50.81
CA ASP A 602 -27.40 29.60 50.72
C ASP A 602 -27.51 28.97 49.32
N LEU A 603 -28.70 29.02 48.72
CA LEU A 603 -28.93 28.50 47.37
C LEU A 603 -28.21 29.34 46.30
N TRP A 604 -28.23 30.67 46.43
CA TRP A 604 -27.50 31.58 45.53
C TRP A 604 -25.98 31.39 45.65
N LYS A 605 -25.45 31.26 46.87
CA LYS A 605 -24.03 31.02 47.13
C LYS A 605 -23.54 29.72 46.49
N LYS A 606 -24.41 28.69 46.46
CA LYS A 606 -24.17 27.42 45.78
C LYS A 606 -24.42 27.46 44.25
N GLY A 607 -24.83 28.60 43.70
CA GLY A 607 -25.13 28.80 42.28
C GLY A 607 -26.40 28.07 41.80
N GLN A 608 -27.32 27.76 42.71
CA GLN A 608 -28.52 26.96 42.43
C GLN A 608 -29.74 27.78 42.05
N ILE A 609 -29.71 29.09 42.32
CA ILE A 609 -30.73 30.07 41.94
C ILE A 609 -30.05 31.38 41.54
N ASP A 610 -30.71 32.14 40.66
CA ASP A 610 -30.27 33.47 40.25
C ASP A 610 -31.04 34.54 41.02
N VAL A 611 -30.44 35.70 41.28
CA VAL A 611 -31.12 36.82 41.95
C VAL A 611 -32.37 37.29 41.19
N ARG A 612 -32.46 37.05 39.88
CA ARG A 612 -33.65 37.31 39.06
C ARG A 612 -34.87 36.50 39.51
N ASP A 613 -34.66 35.31 40.07
CA ASP A 613 -35.72 34.45 40.59
C ASP A 613 -36.22 34.92 41.97
N LEU A 614 -35.52 35.88 42.60
CA LEU A 614 -35.74 36.37 43.96
C LEU A 614 -36.39 37.76 44.02
N GLY A 615 -36.97 38.26 42.93
CA GLY A 615 -37.56 39.60 42.86
C GLY A 615 -38.76 39.86 43.80
N PHE A 616 -39.25 38.84 44.50
CA PHE A 616 -40.28 38.97 45.53
C PHE A 616 -39.71 39.34 46.91
N LEU A 617 -38.40 39.21 47.13
CA LEU A 617 -37.80 39.44 48.43
C LEU A 617 -37.92 40.91 48.85
N THR A 618 -38.26 41.10 50.12
CA THR A 618 -38.09 42.37 50.82
C THR A 618 -37.11 42.15 51.97
N LEU A 619 -36.33 43.16 52.33
CA LEU A 619 -35.33 43.08 53.39
C LEU A 619 -35.74 43.92 54.59
N LYS A 620 -35.37 43.46 55.78
CA LYS A 620 -35.71 44.13 57.05
C LYS A 620 -34.76 45.30 57.29
N THR A 621 -35.31 46.48 57.54
CA THR A 621 -34.56 47.70 57.83
C THR A 621 -34.36 47.89 59.33
N LYS A 622 -33.40 48.72 59.75
CA LYS A 622 -33.17 49.08 61.16
C LYS A 622 -34.39 49.77 61.81
N SER A 623 -35.28 50.37 61.02
CA SER A 623 -36.56 50.94 61.51
C SER A 623 -37.66 49.89 61.70
N GLY A 624 -37.41 48.64 61.33
CA GLY A 624 -38.35 47.52 61.44
C GLY A 624 -39.26 47.34 60.23
N LYS A 625 -39.10 48.13 59.16
CA LYS A 625 -39.88 47.97 57.91
C LYS A 625 -39.30 46.87 57.02
N TRP A 626 -40.13 46.34 56.13
CA TRP A 626 -39.72 45.43 55.06
C TRP A 626 -39.85 46.15 53.72
N LEU A 627 -38.73 46.48 53.09
CA LEU A 627 -38.69 47.22 51.83
C LEU A 627 -37.98 46.43 50.74
N LYS A 628 -38.14 46.84 49.48
CA LYS A 628 -37.42 46.18 48.40
C LYS A 628 -35.92 46.49 48.48
N PRO A 629 -35.04 45.59 48.02
CA PRO A 629 -33.59 45.83 48.07
C PRO A 629 -33.17 47.16 47.46
N GLU A 630 -33.80 47.60 46.36
CA GLU A 630 -33.45 48.86 45.66
C GLU A 630 -33.76 50.13 46.46
N GLU A 631 -34.57 50.00 47.51
CA GLU A 631 -35.01 51.09 48.39
C GLU A 631 -34.17 51.18 49.69
N ILE A 632 -33.21 50.27 49.88
CA ILE A 632 -32.45 50.10 51.12
C ILE A 632 -30.97 50.39 50.89
N ILE A 633 -30.36 51.06 51.87
CA ILE A 633 -28.91 51.29 51.92
C ILE A 633 -28.27 50.29 52.89
N LEU A 634 -27.15 49.70 52.50
CA LEU A 634 -26.38 48.80 53.37
C LEU A 634 -25.85 49.56 54.59
N SER A 635 -26.08 49.00 55.78
CA SER A 635 -25.60 49.54 57.06
C SER A 635 -24.13 49.20 57.31
N GLN A 636 -23.48 49.88 58.27
CA GLN A 636 -22.05 49.72 58.59
C GLN A 636 -21.65 48.27 58.85
N GLU A 637 -22.55 47.47 59.43
CA GLU A 637 -22.35 46.06 59.72
C GLU A 637 -22.10 45.20 58.46
N TYR A 638 -22.40 45.71 57.26
CA TYR A 638 -22.15 45.05 55.97
C TYR A 638 -20.91 45.58 55.23
N TYR A 639 -20.10 46.45 55.86
CA TYR A 639 -18.93 47.11 55.24
C TYR A 639 -19.24 47.77 53.88
N PRO A 640 -20.21 48.70 53.80
CA PRO A 640 -20.62 49.33 52.55
C PRO A 640 -19.48 50.17 51.93
N ASP A 641 -19.50 50.39 50.61
CA ASP A 641 -18.46 51.20 49.95
C ASP A 641 -18.53 52.67 50.38
N HIS A 642 -19.74 53.12 50.69
CA HIS A 642 -20.02 54.48 51.10
C HIS A 642 -20.52 54.47 52.54
N GLN A 643 -19.89 55.26 53.41
CA GLN A 643 -20.26 55.37 54.82
C GLN A 643 -21.48 56.29 55.04
N ILE A 644 -22.56 56.06 54.30
CA ILE A 644 -23.77 56.90 54.32
C ILE A 644 -24.38 56.95 55.73
N GLU A 645 -24.43 55.83 56.44
CA GLU A 645 -24.89 55.76 57.83
C GLU A 645 -24.06 56.63 58.78
N GLU A 646 -22.74 56.71 58.60
CA GLU A 646 -21.87 57.56 59.42
C GLU A 646 -22.11 59.05 59.14
N LEU A 647 -22.37 59.40 57.88
CA LEU A 647 -22.67 60.78 57.47
C LEU A 647 -24.01 61.25 58.04
N ILE A 648 -25.02 60.39 58.06
CA ILE A 648 -26.32 60.66 58.69
C ILE A 648 -26.15 60.80 60.21
N ARG A 649 -25.41 59.91 60.85
CA ARG A 649 -25.14 59.97 62.30
C ARG A 649 -24.44 61.27 62.72
N LYS A 650 -23.56 61.80 61.86
CA LYS A 650 -22.84 63.07 62.07
C LYS A 650 -23.66 64.31 61.68
N GLY A 651 -24.91 64.17 61.22
CA GLY A 651 -25.75 65.27 60.75
C GLY A 651 -25.26 65.93 59.47
N LEU A 652 -24.39 65.26 58.71
CA LEU A 652 -23.78 65.75 57.46
C LEU A 652 -24.61 65.40 56.23
N LEU A 653 -25.59 64.52 56.37
CA LEU A 653 -26.54 64.12 55.33
C LEU A 653 -27.95 64.07 55.93
N ASP A 654 -28.88 64.80 55.34
CA ASP A 654 -30.31 64.78 55.69
C ASP A 654 -31.10 64.13 54.54
N LEU A 655 -30.99 62.80 54.44
CA LEU A 655 -31.74 62.00 53.48
C LEU A 655 -32.64 61.01 54.24
N PRO A 656 -33.92 60.89 53.86
CA PRO A 656 -34.82 59.88 54.43
C PRO A 656 -34.47 58.51 53.83
N VAL A 657 -33.42 57.88 54.33
CA VAL A 657 -32.95 56.57 53.88
C VAL A 657 -33.21 55.50 54.93
N GLU A 658 -33.49 54.30 54.46
CA GLU A 658 -33.70 53.13 55.30
C GLU A 658 -32.46 52.24 55.25
N LEU A 659 -31.90 51.94 56.42
CA LEU A 659 -30.67 51.17 56.56
C LEU A 659 -31.00 49.69 56.76
N LEU A 660 -30.25 48.79 56.11
CA LEU A 660 -30.44 47.35 56.27
C LEU A 660 -30.19 46.92 57.73
N SER A 661 -31.06 46.09 58.29
CA SER A 661 -30.86 45.50 59.61
C SER A 661 -29.67 44.53 59.60
N ASP A 662 -28.92 44.49 60.69
CA ASP A 662 -27.82 43.58 60.95
C ASP A 662 -28.26 42.11 61.18
N VAL A 663 -29.56 41.82 61.24
CA VAL A 663 -30.12 40.49 61.55
C VAL A 663 -29.65 39.34 60.64
N PHE A 664 -29.10 39.64 59.46
CA PHE A 664 -28.55 38.64 58.53
C PHE A 664 -27.07 38.34 58.77
N VAL A 665 -26.36 39.21 59.49
CA VAL A 665 -24.90 39.17 59.69
C VAL A 665 -24.46 39.17 61.16
N GLN A 666 -25.40 38.94 62.08
CA GLN A 666 -25.09 38.73 63.50
C GLN A 666 -24.31 37.42 63.69
N ASP A 667 -23.25 37.48 64.50
CA ASP A 667 -22.44 36.33 64.94
C ASP A 667 -21.77 35.50 63.82
N ILE A 668 -21.49 36.11 62.66
CA ILE A 668 -20.74 35.49 61.55
C ILE A 668 -19.40 36.19 61.27
N GLY A 669 -18.49 35.54 60.54
CA GLY A 669 -17.14 36.06 60.28
C GLY A 669 -17.06 37.06 59.11
N ASP A 670 -16.03 37.90 59.10
CA ASP A 670 -15.83 38.99 58.12
C ASP A 670 -15.93 38.55 56.64
N GLU A 671 -15.41 37.36 56.30
CA GLU A 671 -15.50 36.81 54.94
C GLU A 671 -16.95 36.53 54.52
N GLU A 672 -17.78 36.03 55.44
CA GLU A 672 -19.18 35.71 55.18
C GLU A 672 -20.04 36.98 55.08
N ILE A 673 -19.69 38.01 55.85
CA ILE A 673 -20.30 39.35 55.74
C ILE A 673 -20.10 39.93 54.34
N LEU A 674 -18.91 39.76 53.74
CA LEU A 674 -18.63 40.21 52.37
C LEU A 674 -19.46 39.45 51.32
N GLU A 675 -19.74 38.16 51.53
CA GLU A 675 -20.60 37.39 50.65
C GLU A 675 -22.08 37.82 50.77
N TRP A 676 -22.57 38.06 51.98
CA TRP A 676 -23.91 38.63 52.21
C TRP A 676 -24.07 40.00 51.57
N ARG A 677 -23.04 40.85 51.71
CA ARG A 677 -22.96 42.15 51.05
C ARG A 677 -23.07 42.01 49.53
N ARG A 678 -22.38 41.03 48.94
CA ARG A 678 -22.47 40.76 47.49
C ARG A 678 -23.87 40.30 47.10
N PHE A 679 -24.46 39.38 47.84
CA PHE A 679 -25.82 38.90 47.58
C PHE A 679 -26.85 40.05 47.60
N PHE A 680 -26.82 40.91 48.61
CA PHE A 680 -27.74 42.04 48.70
C PHE A 680 -27.51 43.08 47.60
N LYS A 681 -26.26 43.31 47.18
CA LYS A 681 -25.97 44.16 46.02
C LYS A 681 -26.51 43.59 44.71
N GLU A 682 -26.35 42.28 44.49
CA GLU A 682 -26.90 41.62 43.30
C GLU A 682 -28.44 41.64 43.30
N LEU A 683 -29.08 41.65 44.48
CA LEU A 683 -30.53 41.88 44.62
C LEU A 683 -30.97 43.33 44.39
N GLY A 684 -30.05 44.29 44.32
CA GLY A 684 -30.33 45.71 44.05
C GLY A 684 -30.07 46.68 45.22
N GLY A 685 -29.62 46.20 46.37
CA GLY A 685 -29.21 47.02 47.51
C GLY A 685 -28.03 47.93 47.20
N ARG A 686 -28.06 49.16 47.74
CA ARG A 686 -27.07 50.22 47.43
C ARG A 686 -26.08 50.49 48.56
#